data_AF-A0A948WPX6-F1
#
_entry.id   AF-A0A948WPX6-F1
#
_cell.length_a   1.000
_cell.length_b   1.000
_cell.length_c   1.000
_cell.angle_alpha   90.00
_cell.angle_beta   90.00
_cell.angle_gamma   90.00
#
_symmetry.space_group_name_H-M   'P 1'
#
loop_
_entity.id
_entity.type
_entity.pdbx_description
1 polymer ?
#
loop_
_entity_poly.entity_id
_entity_poly.type
_entity_poly.pdbx_seq_one_letter_code
_entity_poly.pdbx_strand_id
1 'polypeptide(L)'
;MLLGNRKKQEEEQNWSIVLTPLRNEIDKKKIARKITEVFSLSLSEASDLVANTPIILLDNLSKATAVKVRDYFRQDGAELILTNDIFYKRKCYRTVWPEAPNLSFLKDWPENGALTGVPAEKALEVNDALRELRLLNEAVPDVVPTESVDRQGTKESAGEESANSRLAEEAERWRRECALRVSEIEKLQAAAAILREQLSARESAGSPTLARHDSGRDQSLKDQQALIKSLQEKHEALREEYRQARAFFEEKVAASTRDSQDSRGKLKSLEDKARALFEKNQILEASLQKALTEQKTQRPQDLEEIRVREQRLNESVRELEEERKKNAVLEEQSRQMKQREGFLLSAIEEHKSQALALQSRLEDAERLKTSMSALESRLQTLTSSNSALEMSRQEEVENRKIHEAALHKSLTEARGQKEFLEIRLKDLQRELESRTRVSSELTEELRRIGEEKQRILQTFEERKRQEEETRSQGEALIRKYEGILAQHDSEKQAFVRAQQRIADLEADQRKLRAVLEEDSVKTSAAENRLRIAESGLTAAQAELAAVRRACLEKETEIAEKNRLLDIAALERDSLKRAYQETLSRAETAELKAEELLVLCREQEESVSRLEQVLTEKTKTAESKDREIEGLRRQIKDMTFQMEQREALLKRNQVMAQLAEREEKLKRLVEDQTRVETEIRQREETMRQILAQQEFLEKEIVEGKQAQRHLLEQVKKEKTAVSARGSKHETVSAGQAAASKKESAPHD
;
A
#
# COMPACT_ATOMS: atom_id res chain seq x y z
N MET A 1 6.15 4.59 45.09
CA MET A 1 6.16 5.71 44.12
C MET A 1 5.12 6.73 44.56
N LEU A 2 5.35 8.03 44.37
CA LEU A 2 4.45 9.09 44.87
C LEU A 2 3.27 9.32 43.92
N LEU A 3 2.13 8.70 44.19
CA LEU A 3 0.85 9.04 43.55
C LEU A 3 0.24 10.27 44.25
N GLY A 4 0.73 11.46 43.89
CA GLY A 4 0.20 12.72 44.38
C GLY A 4 -1.20 13.00 43.80
N ASN A 5 -2.16 13.33 44.66
CA ASN A 5 -3.53 13.68 44.30
C ASN A 5 -3.56 14.89 43.35
N ARG A 6 -3.66 14.64 42.04
CA ARG A 6 -3.97 15.70 41.07
C ARG A 6 -5.42 16.11 41.29
N LYS A 7 -5.65 17.38 41.62
CA LYS A 7 -6.97 18.01 41.55
C LYS A 7 -7.53 17.79 40.13
N LYS A 8 -8.86 17.68 40.00
CA LYS A 8 -9.52 17.82 38.69
C LYS A 8 -9.24 19.21 38.15
N GLN A 9 -8.22 19.32 37.30
CA GLN A 9 -7.95 20.49 36.50
C GLN A 9 -8.92 20.44 35.32
N GLU A 10 -9.63 21.54 35.08
CA GLU A 10 -10.76 21.60 34.14
C GLU A 10 -10.36 21.11 32.75
N GLU A 11 -11.07 20.09 32.24
CA GLU A 11 -10.67 19.34 31.04
C GLU A 11 -10.69 20.21 29.76
N GLU A 12 -11.36 21.35 29.82
CA GLU A 12 -11.49 22.35 28.74
C GLU A 12 -10.18 23.07 28.39
N GLN A 13 -9.22 23.15 29.33
CA GLN A 13 -8.00 23.98 29.21
C GLN A 13 -6.72 23.20 28.80
N ASN A 14 -6.85 21.94 28.37
CA ASN A 14 -5.71 21.03 28.15
C ASN A 14 -5.37 20.78 26.66
N TRP A 15 -5.59 21.74 25.75
CA TRP A 15 -5.23 21.57 24.35
C TRP A 15 -3.74 21.84 24.09
N SER A 16 -3.09 20.94 23.33
CA SER A 16 -1.77 21.17 22.74
C SER A 16 -1.88 21.47 21.25
N ILE A 17 -0.85 22.12 20.72
CA ILE A 17 -0.60 22.26 19.29
C ILE A 17 0.70 21.52 18.95
N VAL A 18 0.61 20.53 18.07
CA VAL A 18 1.75 19.73 17.59
C VAL A 18 2.06 20.13 16.15
N LEU A 19 3.32 20.52 15.88
CA LEU A 19 3.83 20.72 14.53
C LEU A 19 4.15 19.36 13.90
N THR A 20 3.51 19.07 12.77
CA THR A 20 3.71 17.85 11.98
C THR A 20 4.98 17.96 11.12
N PRO A 21 5.68 16.85 10.81
CA PRO A 21 6.86 16.89 9.94
C PRO A 21 6.61 17.50 8.55
N LEU A 22 7.16 18.69 8.32
CA LEU A 22 7.07 19.41 7.06
C LEU A 22 7.97 18.76 6.01
N ARG A 23 7.40 18.43 4.84
CA ARG A 23 8.10 17.70 3.77
C ARG A 23 9.11 18.55 2.99
N ASN A 24 8.86 19.87 2.88
CA ASN A 24 9.64 20.76 2.04
C ASN A 24 10.60 21.63 2.86
N GLU A 25 11.87 21.71 2.43
CA GLU A 25 12.89 22.59 3.06
C GLU A 25 12.56 24.09 2.95
N ILE A 26 11.77 24.49 1.95
CA ILE A 26 11.27 25.86 1.81
C ILE A 26 10.30 26.18 2.95
N ASP A 27 9.32 25.31 3.18
CA ASP A 27 8.31 25.48 4.22
C ASP A 27 8.95 25.40 5.61
N LYS A 28 9.91 24.48 5.83
CA LYS A 28 10.69 24.45 7.07
C LYS A 28 11.35 25.80 7.38
N LYS A 29 12.03 26.40 6.40
CA LYS A 29 12.70 27.70 6.54
C LYS A 29 11.71 28.85 6.73
N LYS A 30 10.52 28.76 6.11
CA LYS A 30 9.44 29.74 6.27
C LYS A 30 8.84 29.68 7.68
N ILE A 31 8.53 28.48 8.18
CA ILE A 31 7.97 28.27 9.52
C ILE A 31 9.01 28.55 10.61
N ALA A 32 10.30 28.23 10.41
CA ALA A 32 11.36 28.62 11.34
C ALA A 32 11.48 30.15 11.48
N ARG A 33 11.38 30.91 10.38
CA ARG A 33 11.29 32.38 10.43
C ARG A 33 10.03 32.86 11.14
N LYS A 34 8.89 32.18 10.96
CA LYS A 34 7.64 32.56 11.63
C LYS A 34 7.66 32.27 13.14
N ILE A 35 8.29 31.18 13.56
CA ILE A 35 8.57 30.85 14.96
C ILE A 35 9.56 31.87 15.58
N THR A 36 10.57 32.30 14.83
CA THR A 36 11.51 33.39 15.20
C THR A 36 10.75 34.70 15.46
N GLU A 37 9.91 35.12 14.52
CA GLU A 37 9.09 36.35 14.59
C GLU A 37 8.12 36.35 15.78
N VAL A 38 7.42 35.23 15.99
CA VAL A 38 6.33 35.12 16.98
C VAL A 38 6.84 34.88 18.40
N PHE A 39 7.89 34.06 18.57
CA PHE A 39 8.35 33.61 19.89
C PHE A 39 9.73 34.15 20.30
N SER A 40 10.33 35.05 19.51
CA SER A 40 11.62 35.71 19.80
C SER A 40 12.82 34.78 20.03
N LEU A 41 12.76 33.54 19.51
CA LEU A 41 13.90 32.62 19.46
C LEU A 41 14.93 33.08 18.43
N SER A 42 16.17 32.58 18.53
CA SER A 42 17.10 32.66 17.40
C SER A 42 16.62 31.81 16.22
N LEU A 43 17.01 32.20 15.00
CA LEU A 43 16.68 31.45 13.79
C LEU A 43 17.25 30.02 13.80
N SER A 44 18.37 29.81 14.51
CA SER A 44 18.94 28.49 14.81
C SER A 44 17.99 27.63 15.64
N GLU A 45 17.59 28.09 16.83
CA GLU A 45 16.68 27.35 17.71
C GLU A 45 15.33 27.09 17.02
N ALA A 46 14.79 28.08 16.32
CA ALA A 46 13.55 27.93 15.56
C ALA A 46 13.69 26.91 14.40
N SER A 47 14.87 26.81 13.77
CA SER A 47 15.16 25.77 12.77
C SER A 47 15.26 24.38 13.41
N ASP A 48 15.89 24.27 14.58
CA ASP A 48 16.01 23.00 15.31
C ASP A 48 14.66 22.50 15.83
N LEU A 49 13.76 23.39 16.27
CA LEU A 49 12.38 23.02 16.60
C LEU A 49 11.62 22.44 15.40
N VAL A 50 11.81 23.02 14.21
CA VAL A 50 11.17 22.57 12.96
C VAL A 50 11.82 21.29 12.41
N ALA A 51 13.09 21.03 12.71
CA ALA A 51 13.75 19.77 12.40
C ALA A 51 13.27 18.61 13.29
N ASN A 52 13.04 18.87 14.58
CA ASN A 52 12.67 17.86 15.60
C ASN A 52 11.16 17.59 15.71
N THR A 53 10.43 17.69 14.59
CA THR A 53 9.01 17.29 14.49
C THR A 53 8.83 15.75 14.56
N PRO A 54 7.73 15.21 15.13
CA PRO A 54 6.58 15.93 15.68
C PRO A 54 6.83 16.51 17.07
N ILE A 55 6.55 17.80 17.24
CA ILE A 55 6.85 18.55 18.45
C ILE A 55 5.64 19.36 18.92
N ILE A 56 5.32 19.26 20.21
CA ILE A 56 4.38 20.17 20.88
C ILE A 56 5.04 21.54 20.91
N LEU A 57 4.51 22.51 20.16
CA LEU A 57 4.94 23.91 20.20
C LEU A 57 4.38 24.61 21.44
N LEU A 58 3.09 24.42 21.72
CA LEU A 58 2.36 25.00 22.84
C LEU A 58 1.48 23.93 23.51
N ASP A 59 1.35 24.01 24.83
CA ASP A 59 0.56 23.09 25.66
C ASP A 59 -0.30 23.87 26.67
N ASN A 60 -1.32 23.21 27.22
CA ASN A 60 -2.26 23.78 28.19
C ASN A 60 -2.96 25.07 27.70
N LEU A 61 -3.38 25.08 26.42
CA LEU A 61 -4.18 26.16 25.85
C LEU A 61 -5.68 25.90 25.97
N SER A 62 -6.47 26.97 25.96
CA SER A 62 -7.90 26.87 25.64
C SER A 62 -8.10 26.42 24.19
N LYS A 63 -9.20 25.72 23.91
CA LYS A 63 -9.56 25.28 22.55
C LYS A 63 -9.60 26.43 21.54
N ALA A 64 -10.14 27.58 21.94
CA ALA A 64 -10.26 28.77 21.10
C ALA A 64 -8.88 29.38 20.76
N THR A 65 -8.01 29.54 21.77
CA THR A 65 -6.63 30.00 21.58
C THR A 65 -5.85 29.06 20.67
N ALA A 66 -5.98 27.74 20.88
CA ALA A 66 -5.29 26.74 20.09
C ALA A 66 -5.72 26.75 18.61
N VAL A 67 -7.02 26.94 18.33
CA VAL A 67 -7.55 27.14 16.97
C VAL A 67 -6.96 28.40 16.32
N LYS A 68 -6.96 29.56 17.01
CA LYS A 68 -6.38 30.80 16.46
C LYS A 68 -4.90 30.62 16.07
N VAL A 69 -4.08 30.00 16.92
CA VAL A 69 -2.65 29.73 16.61
C VAL A 69 -2.49 28.74 15.45
N ARG A 70 -3.29 27.66 15.40
CA ARG A 70 -3.26 26.72 14.28
C ARG A 70 -3.49 27.43 12.96
N ASP A 71 -4.54 28.24 12.88
CA ASP A 71 -4.96 28.88 11.63
C ASP A 71 -4.05 30.06 11.23
N TYR A 72 -3.39 30.71 12.20
CA TYR A 72 -2.30 31.67 11.96
C TYR A 72 -1.15 31.01 11.18
N PHE A 73 -0.53 29.97 11.74
CA PHE A 73 0.63 29.30 11.11
C PHE A 73 0.25 28.48 9.86
N ARG A 74 -1.02 28.05 9.73
CA ARG A 74 -1.53 27.35 8.55
C ARG A 74 -1.49 28.23 7.29
N GLN A 75 -1.69 29.54 7.39
CA GLN A 75 -1.52 30.46 6.25
C GLN A 75 -0.09 30.43 5.70
N ASP A 76 0.89 30.12 6.53
CA ASP A 76 2.27 29.99 6.12
C ASP A 76 2.68 28.59 5.62
N GLY A 77 1.76 27.62 5.63
CA GLY A 77 1.98 26.25 5.16
C GLY A 77 2.29 25.24 6.27
N ALA A 78 2.19 25.62 7.54
CA ALA A 78 2.39 24.68 8.65
C ALA A 78 1.21 23.72 8.80
N GLU A 79 1.47 22.41 8.75
CA GLU A 79 0.51 21.42 9.22
C GLU A 79 0.61 21.28 10.76
N LEU A 80 -0.45 21.69 11.45
CA LEU A 80 -0.54 21.73 12.91
C LEU A 80 -1.74 20.94 13.40
N ILE A 81 -1.47 19.94 14.24
CA ILE A 81 -2.47 19.06 14.85
C ILE A 81 -2.87 19.64 16.21
N LEU A 82 -4.18 19.79 16.43
CA LEU A 82 -4.75 20.12 17.72
C LEU A 82 -5.11 18.83 18.46
N THR A 83 -4.61 18.67 19.67
CA THR A 83 -4.83 17.45 20.45
C THR A 83 -4.92 17.71 21.94
N ASN A 84 -5.91 17.09 22.58
CA ASN A 84 -6.02 16.93 24.02
C ASN A 84 -5.56 15.52 24.48
N ASP A 85 -5.28 14.60 23.56
CA ASP A 85 -4.91 13.21 23.89
C ASP A 85 -3.52 13.12 24.55
N ILE A 86 -3.52 12.65 25.80
CA ILE A 86 -2.33 12.41 26.62
C ILE A 86 -1.40 11.36 25.98
N PHE A 87 -1.93 10.37 25.26
CA PHE A 87 -1.10 9.35 24.59
C PHE A 87 -0.38 9.90 23.37
N TYR A 88 -1.05 10.72 22.55
CA TYR A 88 -0.42 11.44 21.45
C TYR A 88 0.62 12.44 21.96
N LYS A 89 0.29 13.25 22.99
CA LYS A 89 1.27 14.17 23.63
C LYS A 89 2.54 13.47 24.10
N ARG A 90 2.45 12.22 24.58
CA ARG A 90 3.61 11.41 25.01
C ARG A 90 4.48 10.87 23.86
N LYS A 91 4.01 10.92 22.62
CA LYS A 91 4.77 10.50 21.41
C LYS A 91 5.46 11.65 20.69
N CYS A 92 5.22 12.90 21.11
CA CYS A 92 5.83 14.09 20.55
C CYS A 92 6.99 14.56 21.43
N TYR A 93 7.97 15.24 20.82
CA TYR A 93 8.87 16.11 21.57
C TYR A 93 8.09 17.28 22.17
N ARG A 94 8.66 17.96 23.16
CA ARG A 94 8.03 19.10 23.84
C ARG A 94 8.98 20.28 23.89
N THR A 95 8.52 21.45 23.44
CA THR A 95 9.25 22.71 23.67
C THR A 95 9.41 22.99 25.17
N VAL A 96 10.62 23.39 25.56
CA VAL A 96 10.89 23.98 26.87
C VAL A 96 11.24 25.43 26.63
N TRP A 97 10.25 26.31 26.78
CA TRP A 97 10.43 27.74 26.62
C TRP A 97 11.10 28.34 27.85
N PRO A 98 12.12 29.23 27.71
CA PRO A 98 12.78 29.87 28.85
C PRO A 98 11.86 30.87 29.57
N GLU A 99 11.01 31.56 28.81
CA GLU A 99 9.90 32.38 29.29
C GLU A 99 8.59 31.91 28.65
N ALA A 100 7.43 32.21 29.25
CA ALA A 100 6.16 31.79 28.70
C ALA A 100 5.89 32.50 27.36
N PRO A 101 5.70 31.77 26.23
CA PRO A 101 5.60 32.37 24.90
C PRO A 101 4.41 33.33 24.79
N ASN A 102 4.69 34.58 24.44
CA ASN A 102 3.70 35.65 24.42
C ASN A 102 2.71 35.50 23.25
N LEU A 103 1.43 35.28 23.56
CA LEU A 103 0.37 35.10 22.56
C LEU A 103 -0.30 36.43 22.14
N SER A 104 0.31 37.59 22.40
CA SER A 104 -0.27 38.90 22.07
C SER A 104 -0.54 39.10 20.57
N PHE A 105 0.21 38.42 19.69
CA PHE A 105 -0.01 38.44 18.24
C PHE A 105 -1.38 37.88 17.79
N LEU A 106 -2.12 37.20 18.68
CA LEU A 106 -3.47 36.71 18.44
C LEU A 106 -4.57 37.74 18.74
N LYS A 107 -4.23 38.90 19.33
CA LYS A 107 -5.22 39.94 19.68
C LYS A 107 -5.83 40.58 18.44
N ASP A 108 -5.00 40.82 17.43
CA ASP A 108 -5.40 41.41 16.15
C ASP A 108 -5.93 40.35 15.16
N TRP A 109 -6.03 39.09 15.59
CA TRP A 109 -6.51 37.98 14.77
C TRP A 109 -8.05 37.92 14.78
N PRO A 110 -8.71 37.96 13.60
CA PRO A 110 -10.16 38.03 13.52
C PRO A 110 -10.84 36.89 14.27
N GLU A 111 -11.75 37.25 15.18
CA GLU A 111 -12.41 36.28 16.07
C GLU A 111 -13.37 35.35 15.31
N ASN A 112 -13.93 35.85 14.20
CA ASN A 112 -14.73 35.08 13.27
C ASN A 112 -13.86 34.63 12.09
N GLY A 113 -13.68 33.31 11.93
CA GLY A 113 -12.87 32.67 10.88
C GLY A 113 -13.47 32.74 9.47
N ALA A 114 -14.13 33.84 9.11
CA ALA A 114 -14.68 34.10 7.79
C ALA A 114 -13.57 34.54 6.81
N LEU A 115 -12.72 33.59 6.42
CA LEU A 115 -11.81 33.77 5.28
C LEU A 115 -12.63 33.80 3.98
N THR A 116 -13.06 35.01 3.60
CA THR A 116 -13.76 35.28 2.34
C THR A 116 -12.81 35.05 1.15
N GLY A 117 -12.79 33.83 0.62
CA GLY A 117 -11.87 33.44 -0.45
C GLY A 117 -12.09 32.05 -1.08
N VAL A 118 -12.87 31.19 -0.44
CA VAL A 118 -13.37 29.94 -1.05
C VAL A 118 -14.91 29.99 -1.00
N PRO A 119 -15.62 29.80 -2.11
CA PRO A 119 -17.07 29.65 -2.05
C PRO A 119 -17.37 28.37 -1.27
N ALA A 120 -18.07 28.49 -0.15
CA ALA A 120 -18.65 27.33 0.50
C ALA A 120 -19.60 26.68 -0.52
N GLU A 121 -19.39 25.38 -0.80
CA GLU A 121 -20.44 24.56 -1.38
C GLU A 121 -21.68 24.76 -0.51
N LYS A 122 -22.75 25.27 -1.11
CA LYS A 122 -24.06 25.09 -0.51
C LYS A 122 -24.26 23.59 -0.45
N ALA A 123 -24.34 23.03 0.76
CA ALA A 123 -24.98 21.75 0.91
C ALA A 123 -26.38 21.89 0.30
N LEU A 124 -26.62 21.21 -0.83
CA LEU A 124 -27.98 21.08 -1.36
C LEU A 124 -28.80 20.45 -0.25
N GLU A 125 -30.03 20.93 -0.07
CA GLU A 125 -30.95 20.26 0.84
C GLU A 125 -31.10 18.81 0.36
N VAL A 126 -30.85 17.86 1.27
CA VAL A 126 -30.85 16.42 0.96
C VAL A 126 -32.19 16.00 0.35
N ASN A 127 -33.26 16.72 0.67
CA ASN A 127 -34.60 16.56 0.09
C ASN A 127 -34.71 16.89 -1.41
N ASP A 128 -33.91 17.81 -1.96
CA ASP A 128 -33.90 18.07 -3.41
C ASP A 128 -33.03 17.05 -4.17
N ALA A 129 -31.87 16.67 -3.62
CA ALA A 129 -31.04 15.60 -4.19
C ALA A 129 -31.79 14.25 -4.20
N LEU A 130 -32.55 13.93 -3.14
CA LEU A 130 -33.43 12.75 -3.11
C LEU A 130 -34.66 12.88 -4.02
N ARG A 131 -35.06 14.09 -4.40
CA ARG A 131 -36.18 14.33 -5.34
C ARG A 131 -35.73 14.10 -6.79
N GLU A 132 -34.53 14.52 -7.17
CA GLU A 132 -33.94 14.18 -8.48
C GLU A 132 -33.63 12.68 -8.61
N LEU A 133 -33.03 12.06 -7.59
CA LEU A 133 -32.71 10.63 -7.62
C LEU A 133 -33.97 9.74 -7.71
N ARG A 134 -35.12 10.16 -7.18
CA ARG A 134 -36.40 9.46 -7.37
C ARG A 134 -36.94 9.64 -8.78
N LEU A 135 -36.89 10.85 -9.34
CA LEU A 135 -37.34 11.13 -10.71
C LEU A 135 -36.50 10.40 -11.79
N LEU A 136 -35.23 10.09 -11.51
CA LEU A 136 -34.38 9.29 -12.41
C LEU A 136 -34.68 7.78 -12.38
N ASN A 137 -35.35 7.27 -11.35
CA ASN A 137 -35.47 5.83 -11.09
C ASN A 137 -36.85 5.22 -11.43
N GLU A 138 -37.83 6.03 -11.85
CA GLU A 138 -39.18 5.60 -12.27
C GLU A 138 -39.35 5.48 -13.80
N ALA A 139 -38.28 5.65 -14.59
CA ALA A 139 -38.31 5.75 -16.05
C ALA A 139 -37.78 4.51 -16.80
N VAL A 140 -38.14 3.29 -16.35
CA VAL A 140 -37.79 2.04 -17.06
C VAL A 140 -39.00 1.08 -17.16
N PRO A 141 -39.72 1.08 -18.30
CA PRO A 141 -40.47 -0.09 -18.76
C PRO A 141 -39.56 -1.01 -19.59
N ASP A 142 -39.79 -2.34 -19.52
CA ASP A 142 -39.13 -3.32 -20.37
C ASP A 142 -39.39 -3.08 -21.87
N VAL A 143 -38.36 -3.21 -22.72
CA VAL A 143 -38.44 -3.90 -24.03
C VAL A 143 -37.04 -4.17 -24.63
N VAL A 144 -36.97 -5.22 -25.46
CA VAL A 144 -35.79 -5.80 -26.15
C VAL A 144 -35.19 -4.83 -27.21
N PRO A 145 -33.86 -4.84 -27.48
CA PRO A 145 -33.19 -3.73 -28.17
C PRO A 145 -33.09 -3.82 -29.70
N THR A 146 -33.17 -2.65 -30.37
CA THR A 146 -32.72 -2.45 -31.75
C THR A 146 -32.27 -1.00 -32.02
N GLU A 147 -31.17 -0.87 -32.77
CA GLU A 147 -30.73 0.23 -33.66
C GLU A 147 -31.00 1.72 -33.31
N SER A 148 -29.92 2.38 -32.89
CA SER A 148 -29.45 3.73 -33.31
C SER A 148 -30.45 4.78 -33.85
N VAL A 149 -30.72 5.82 -33.05
CA VAL A 149 -31.10 7.18 -33.52
C VAL A 149 -30.40 8.25 -32.68
N ASP A 150 -30.12 9.40 -33.31
CA ASP A 150 -29.45 10.59 -32.77
C ASP A 150 -30.27 11.39 -31.72
N ARG A 151 -29.54 12.09 -30.83
CA ARG A 151 -29.94 13.25 -29.98
C ARG A 151 -31.05 13.07 -28.92
N GLN A 152 -30.74 13.40 -27.66
CA GLN A 152 -31.45 14.47 -26.92
C GLN A 152 -30.66 15.03 -25.72
N GLY A 153 -31.00 16.26 -25.31
CA GLY A 153 -30.14 17.18 -24.56
C GLY A 153 -29.76 16.85 -23.12
N THR A 154 -28.53 17.23 -22.76
CA THR A 154 -27.97 17.27 -21.41
C THR A 154 -28.61 18.37 -20.54
N LYS A 155 -29.26 17.98 -19.44
CA LYS A 155 -29.89 18.88 -18.46
C LYS A 155 -28.90 19.43 -17.41
N GLU A 156 -27.77 20.00 -17.84
CA GLU A 156 -26.71 20.47 -16.92
C GLU A 156 -26.64 22.00 -16.79
N SER A 157 -27.48 22.76 -17.49
CA SER A 157 -27.38 24.22 -17.56
C SER A 157 -27.85 24.99 -16.31
N ALA A 158 -28.61 24.37 -15.40
CA ALA A 158 -29.27 25.05 -14.28
C ALA A 158 -28.30 25.82 -13.35
N GLY A 159 -27.06 25.34 -13.18
CA GLY A 159 -26.02 26.03 -12.41
C GLY A 159 -25.47 27.27 -13.13
N GLU A 160 -25.07 27.14 -14.40
CA GLU A 160 -24.54 28.25 -15.19
C GLU A 160 -25.61 29.30 -15.50
N GLU A 161 -26.86 28.90 -15.73
CA GLU A 161 -27.98 29.82 -15.92
C GLU A 161 -28.21 30.70 -14.69
N SER A 162 -28.08 30.17 -13.46
CA SER A 162 -28.24 30.97 -12.24
C SER A 162 -27.14 32.02 -12.06
N ALA A 163 -25.89 31.68 -12.41
CA ALA A 163 -24.77 32.63 -12.37
C ALA A 163 -24.90 33.72 -13.45
N ASN A 164 -25.21 33.33 -14.69
CA ASN A 164 -25.41 34.27 -15.79
C ASN A 164 -26.66 35.14 -15.59
N SER A 165 -27.73 34.61 -15.01
CA SER A 165 -28.94 35.35 -14.62
C SER A 165 -28.63 36.47 -13.63
N ARG A 166 -27.84 36.19 -12.59
CA ARG A 166 -27.42 37.20 -11.59
C ARG A 166 -26.56 38.30 -12.21
N LEU A 167 -25.63 37.96 -13.10
CA LEU A 167 -24.81 38.93 -13.83
C LEU A 167 -25.65 39.75 -14.82
N ALA A 168 -26.65 39.15 -15.47
CA ALA A 168 -27.60 39.85 -16.33
C ALA A 168 -28.49 40.81 -15.53
N GLU A 169 -28.94 40.43 -14.34
CA GLU A 169 -29.67 41.31 -13.41
C GLU A 169 -28.82 42.48 -12.91
N GLU A 170 -27.55 42.25 -12.52
CA GLU A 170 -26.64 43.33 -12.15
C GLU A 170 -26.43 44.31 -13.31
N ALA A 171 -26.19 43.79 -14.52
CA ALA A 171 -26.02 44.60 -15.73
C ALA A 171 -27.30 45.38 -16.08
N GLU A 172 -28.49 44.78 -15.94
CA GLU A 172 -29.78 45.44 -16.09
C GLU A 172 -29.97 46.59 -15.09
N ARG A 173 -29.74 46.32 -13.79
CA ARG A 173 -29.83 47.34 -12.73
C ARG A 173 -28.88 48.50 -13.03
N TRP A 174 -27.66 48.21 -13.47
CA TRP A 174 -26.68 49.24 -13.75
C TRP A 174 -26.95 50.04 -15.05
N ARG A 175 -27.53 49.42 -16.09
CA ARG A 175 -28.08 50.17 -17.25
C ARG A 175 -29.16 51.17 -16.81
N ARG A 176 -30.01 50.81 -15.86
CA ARG A 176 -31.06 51.70 -15.32
C ARG A 176 -30.44 52.85 -14.52
N GLU A 177 -29.44 52.59 -13.66
CA GLU A 177 -28.71 53.65 -12.95
C GLU A 177 -27.99 54.61 -13.92
N CYS A 178 -27.37 54.07 -14.97
CA CYS A 178 -26.76 54.86 -16.03
C CYS A 178 -27.76 55.79 -16.73
N ALA A 179 -28.93 55.27 -17.11
CA ALA A 179 -29.98 56.08 -17.75
C ALA A 179 -30.48 57.21 -16.83
N LEU A 180 -30.57 56.96 -15.52
CA LEU A 180 -30.90 57.98 -14.53
C LEU A 180 -29.81 59.06 -14.42
N ARG A 181 -28.54 58.67 -14.27
CA ARG A 181 -27.40 59.60 -14.21
C ARG A 181 -27.25 60.42 -15.49
N VAL A 182 -27.45 59.82 -16.66
CA VAL A 182 -27.45 60.54 -17.96
C VAL A 182 -28.59 61.56 -18.00
N SER A 183 -29.81 61.18 -17.59
CA SER A 183 -30.94 62.11 -17.52
C SER A 183 -30.74 63.26 -16.51
N GLU A 184 -30.01 63.02 -15.42
CA GLU A 184 -29.64 64.05 -14.44
C GLU A 184 -28.57 65.01 -14.99
N ILE A 185 -27.56 64.47 -15.66
CA ILE A 185 -26.55 65.23 -16.42
C ILE A 185 -27.24 66.14 -17.46
N GLU A 186 -28.18 65.61 -18.25
CA GLU A 186 -28.96 66.38 -19.23
C GLU A 186 -29.77 67.52 -18.59
N LYS A 187 -30.45 67.26 -17.46
CA LYS A 187 -31.21 68.28 -16.71
C LYS A 187 -30.31 69.40 -16.19
N LEU A 188 -29.13 69.06 -15.65
CA LEU A 188 -28.14 70.04 -15.21
C LEU A 188 -27.58 70.85 -16.40
N GLN A 189 -27.35 70.21 -17.55
CA GLN A 189 -26.89 70.89 -18.76
C GLN A 189 -27.94 71.88 -19.28
N ALA A 190 -29.23 71.50 -19.27
CA ALA A 190 -30.34 72.35 -19.66
C ALA A 190 -30.55 73.52 -18.68
N ALA A 191 -30.52 73.27 -17.36
CA ALA A 191 -30.63 74.32 -16.35
C ALA A 191 -29.49 75.36 -16.48
N ALA A 192 -28.25 74.90 -16.71
CA ALA A 192 -27.12 75.78 -16.97
C ALA A 192 -27.25 76.56 -18.30
N ALA A 193 -27.91 76.02 -19.32
CA ALA A 193 -28.19 76.73 -20.57
C ALA A 193 -29.20 77.87 -20.35
N ILE A 194 -30.33 77.57 -19.70
CA ILE A 194 -31.39 78.55 -19.38
C ILE A 194 -30.83 79.72 -18.55
N LEU A 195 -29.96 79.44 -17.56
CA LEU A 195 -29.34 80.48 -16.74
C LEU A 195 -28.35 81.36 -17.52
N ARG A 196 -27.63 80.82 -18.52
CA ARG A 196 -26.78 81.63 -19.41
C ARG A 196 -27.62 82.51 -20.35
N GLU A 197 -28.72 81.98 -20.87
CA GLU A 197 -29.66 82.74 -21.71
C GLU A 197 -30.30 83.89 -20.92
N GLN A 198 -30.70 83.65 -19.67
CA GLN A 198 -31.19 84.69 -18.77
C GLN A 198 -30.13 85.75 -18.43
N LEU A 199 -28.86 85.37 -18.23
CA LEU A 199 -27.77 86.35 -18.06
C LEU A 199 -27.57 87.18 -19.33
N SER A 200 -27.47 86.55 -20.50
CA SER A 200 -27.33 87.22 -21.80
C SER A 200 -28.46 88.23 -22.06
N ALA A 201 -29.71 87.87 -21.76
CA ALA A 201 -30.87 88.77 -21.85
C ALA A 201 -30.79 89.93 -20.84
N ARG A 202 -30.21 89.71 -19.65
CA ARG A 202 -30.09 90.71 -18.58
C ARG A 202 -28.93 91.69 -18.80
N GLU A 203 -27.85 91.21 -19.40
CA GLU A 203 -26.70 92.01 -19.83
C GLU A 203 -27.05 92.87 -21.07
N SER A 204 -27.75 92.31 -22.05
CA SER A 204 -28.20 93.05 -23.25
C SER A 204 -29.36 94.04 -22.98
N ALA A 205 -30.14 93.86 -21.90
CA ALA A 205 -31.13 94.83 -21.44
C ALA A 205 -30.53 96.07 -20.72
N GLY A 206 -29.20 96.20 -20.66
CA GLY A 206 -28.47 97.28 -19.98
C GLY A 206 -28.56 98.66 -20.64
N SER A 207 -29.75 99.28 -20.66
CA SER A 207 -29.91 100.67 -21.12
C SER A 207 -29.30 101.68 -20.11
N PRO A 208 -28.52 102.68 -20.55
CA PRO A 208 -27.52 103.37 -19.72
C PRO A 208 -28.05 104.52 -18.83
N THR A 209 -29.33 104.52 -18.41
CA THR A 209 -30.02 105.73 -17.92
C THR A 209 -30.28 105.82 -16.41
N LEU A 210 -29.91 104.84 -15.59
CA LEU A 210 -30.21 104.83 -14.13
C LEU A 210 -29.04 104.35 -13.23
N ALA A 211 -27.93 105.09 -13.25
CA ALA A 211 -26.71 104.84 -12.47
C ALA A 211 -26.85 105.15 -10.96
N ARG A 212 -27.79 104.48 -10.27
CA ARG A 212 -28.00 104.61 -8.81
C ARG A 212 -28.46 103.34 -8.09
N HIS A 213 -28.44 102.19 -8.75
CA HIS A 213 -28.83 100.88 -8.18
C HIS A 213 -27.79 99.77 -8.45
N ASP A 214 -26.60 100.13 -8.90
CA ASP A 214 -25.72 99.22 -9.64
C ASP A 214 -25.04 98.16 -8.76
N SER A 215 -24.70 98.48 -7.50
CA SER A 215 -24.07 97.53 -6.58
C SER A 215 -24.92 96.27 -6.31
N GLY A 216 -26.25 96.41 -6.27
CA GLY A 216 -27.18 95.27 -6.13
C GLY A 216 -27.35 94.46 -7.42
N ARG A 217 -27.15 95.09 -8.59
CA ARG A 217 -27.17 94.40 -9.89
C ARG A 217 -25.89 93.61 -10.10
N ASP A 218 -24.73 94.24 -9.88
CA ASP A 218 -23.42 93.60 -9.97
C ASP A 218 -23.30 92.40 -9.03
N GLN A 219 -23.82 92.50 -7.80
CA GLN A 219 -23.84 91.37 -6.89
C GLN A 219 -24.76 90.24 -7.41
N SER A 220 -25.97 90.58 -7.86
CA SER A 220 -26.90 89.59 -8.43
C SER A 220 -26.34 88.89 -9.68
N LEU A 221 -25.56 89.58 -10.52
CA LEU A 221 -24.86 88.99 -11.66
C LEU A 221 -23.72 88.07 -11.22
N LYS A 222 -22.91 88.47 -10.23
CA LYS A 222 -21.86 87.62 -9.64
C LYS A 222 -22.44 86.35 -9.01
N ASP A 223 -23.54 86.47 -8.28
CA ASP A 223 -24.22 85.33 -7.65
C ASP A 223 -24.78 84.37 -8.71
N GLN A 224 -25.34 84.88 -9.81
CA GLN A 224 -25.78 84.06 -10.96
C GLN A 224 -24.62 83.39 -11.69
N GLN A 225 -23.50 84.09 -11.92
CA GLN A 225 -22.29 83.50 -12.52
C GLN A 225 -21.67 82.42 -11.62
N ALA A 226 -21.62 82.65 -10.30
CA ALA A 226 -21.17 81.66 -9.32
C ALA A 226 -22.06 80.41 -9.29
N LEU A 227 -23.39 80.59 -9.36
CA LEU A 227 -24.34 79.48 -9.45
C LEU A 227 -24.11 78.63 -10.70
N ILE A 228 -23.95 79.27 -11.88
CA ILE A 228 -23.64 78.58 -13.15
C ILE A 228 -22.31 77.84 -13.06
N LYS A 229 -21.27 78.44 -12.47
CA LYS A 229 -19.97 77.77 -12.26
C LYS A 229 -20.12 76.53 -11.38
N SER A 230 -20.85 76.61 -10.26
CA SER A 230 -21.10 75.43 -9.41
C SER A 230 -21.92 74.34 -10.11
N LEU A 231 -22.85 74.72 -11.00
CA LEU A 231 -23.60 73.77 -11.82
C LEU A 231 -22.70 73.08 -12.86
N GLN A 232 -21.73 73.80 -13.45
CA GLN A 232 -20.73 73.20 -14.33
C GLN A 232 -19.79 72.25 -13.58
N GLU A 233 -19.29 72.64 -12.41
CA GLU A 233 -18.42 71.80 -11.58
C GLU A 233 -19.13 70.50 -11.15
N LYS A 234 -20.41 70.58 -10.75
CA LYS A 234 -21.24 69.40 -10.47
C LYS A 234 -21.49 68.54 -11.71
N HIS A 235 -21.68 69.16 -12.87
CA HIS A 235 -21.88 68.47 -14.13
C HIS A 235 -20.64 67.69 -14.58
N GLU A 236 -19.45 68.25 -14.37
CA GLU A 236 -18.19 67.59 -14.69
C GLU A 236 -17.84 66.49 -13.68
N ALA A 237 -18.13 66.68 -12.39
CA ALA A 237 -18.06 65.62 -11.38
C ALA A 237 -18.95 64.42 -11.72
N LEU A 238 -20.23 64.64 -12.06
CA LEU A 238 -21.16 63.57 -12.46
C LEU A 238 -20.72 62.86 -13.76
N ARG A 239 -20.15 63.59 -14.73
CA ARG A 239 -19.54 62.98 -15.93
C ARG A 239 -18.32 62.12 -15.60
N GLU A 240 -17.54 62.49 -14.59
CA GLU A 240 -16.36 61.74 -14.18
C GLU A 240 -16.74 60.48 -13.40
N GLU A 241 -17.65 60.57 -12.43
CA GLU A 241 -18.24 59.41 -11.74
C GLU A 241 -18.82 58.40 -12.73
N TYR A 242 -19.60 58.87 -13.71
CA TYR A 242 -20.16 58.02 -14.76
C TYR A 242 -19.08 57.30 -15.58
N ARG A 243 -17.95 57.98 -15.88
CA ARG A 243 -16.84 57.40 -16.64
C ARG A 243 -16.06 56.37 -15.83
N GLN A 244 -15.79 56.66 -14.56
CA GLN A 244 -15.10 55.75 -13.64
C GLN A 244 -15.92 54.49 -13.36
N ALA A 245 -17.21 54.66 -13.04
CA ALA A 245 -18.12 53.53 -12.83
C ALA A 245 -18.26 52.68 -14.10
N ARG A 246 -18.39 53.30 -15.28
CA ARG A 246 -18.42 52.56 -16.56
C ARG A 246 -17.15 51.73 -16.77
N ALA A 247 -15.96 52.30 -16.55
CA ALA A 247 -14.71 51.58 -16.70
C ALA A 247 -14.62 50.36 -15.74
N PHE A 248 -15.03 50.53 -14.49
CA PHE A 248 -15.10 49.44 -13.50
C PHE A 248 -16.04 48.29 -13.93
N PHE A 249 -17.20 48.60 -14.52
CA PHE A 249 -18.11 47.56 -15.01
C PHE A 249 -17.62 46.90 -16.32
N GLU A 250 -16.99 47.65 -17.22
CA GLU A 250 -16.33 47.07 -18.40
C GLU A 250 -15.19 46.13 -18.00
N GLU A 251 -14.42 46.47 -16.96
CA GLU A 251 -13.41 45.59 -16.35
C GLU A 251 -14.03 44.35 -15.67
N LYS A 252 -15.09 44.52 -14.84
CA LYS A 252 -15.78 43.40 -14.18
C LYS A 252 -16.35 42.40 -15.19
N VAL A 253 -16.91 42.87 -16.31
CA VAL A 253 -17.39 42.01 -17.41
C VAL A 253 -16.23 41.36 -18.17
N ALA A 254 -15.12 42.07 -18.40
CA ALA A 254 -13.92 41.51 -19.03
C ALA A 254 -13.25 40.43 -18.15
N ALA A 255 -13.27 40.58 -16.83
CA ALA A 255 -12.81 39.56 -15.89
C ALA A 255 -13.73 38.32 -15.94
N SER A 256 -15.03 38.50 -15.72
CA SER A 256 -16.00 37.40 -15.72
C SER A 256 -16.05 36.62 -17.05
N THR A 257 -15.85 37.28 -18.19
CA THR A 257 -15.78 36.58 -19.49
C THR A 257 -14.50 35.75 -19.67
N ARG A 258 -13.37 36.17 -19.08
CA ARG A 258 -12.15 35.34 -18.98
C ARG A 258 -12.36 34.15 -18.05
N ASP A 259 -12.90 34.37 -16.85
CA ASP A 259 -13.16 33.31 -15.87
C ASP A 259 -14.08 32.22 -16.45
N SER A 260 -15.11 32.62 -17.21
CA SER A 260 -15.99 31.70 -17.94
C SER A 260 -15.29 30.98 -19.10
N GLN A 261 -14.38 31.64 -19.84
CA GLN A 261 -13.57 30.98 -20.88
C GLN A 261 -12.61 29.94 -20.27
N ASP A 262 -11.92 30.29 -19.19
CA ASP A 262 -11.03 29.39 -18.44
C ASP A 262 -11.78 28.19 -17.85
N SER A 263 -12.98 28.43 -17.30
CA SER A 263 -13.84 27.37 -16.77
C SER A 263 -14.32 26.42 -17.87
N ARG A 264 -14.69 26.96 -19.03
CA ARG A 264 -15.06 26.17 -20.22
C ARG A 264 -13.87 25.39 -20.80
N GLY A 265 -12.66 25.94 -20.73
CA GLY A 265 -11.42 25.24 -21.07
C GLY A 265 -11.10 24.09 -20.12
N LYS A 266 -11.31 24.28 -18.82
CA LYS A 266 -11.18 23.23 -17.79
C LYS A 266 -12.21 22.12 -18.00
N LEU A 267 -13.48 22.47 -18.22
CA LEU A 267 -14.55 21.52 -18.56
C LEU A 267 -14.20 20.67 -19.78
N LYS A 268 -13.79 21.30 -20.89
CA LYS A 268 -13.38 20.55 -22.10
C LYS A 268 -12.19 19.62 -21.83
N SER A 269 -11.20 20.06 -21.05
CA SER A 269 -10.09 19.19 -20.64
C SER A 269 -10.51 18.03 -19.74
N LEU A 270 -11.64 18.12 -19.02
CA LEU A 270 -12.23 17.03 -18.25
C LEU A 270 -13.06 16.10 -19.14
N GLU A 271 -13.83 16.62 -20.10
CA GLU A 271 -14.50 15.81 -21.12
C GLU A 271 -13.51 14.95 -21.91
N ASP A 272 -12.43 15.55 -22.43
CA ASP A 272 -11.42 14.84 -23.21
C ASP A 272 -10.75 13.72 -22.38
N LYS A 273 -10.54 13.95 -21.07
CA LYS A 273 -10.04 12.93 -20.12
C LYS A 273 -11.08 11.84 -19.85
N ALA A 274 -12.35 12.19 -19.70
CA ALA A 274 -13.43 11.23 -19.47
C ALA A 274 -13.60 10.29 -20.67
N ARG A 275 -13.54 10.81 -21.90
CA ARG A 275 -13.54 10.01 -23.15
C ARG A 275 -12.34 9.07 -23.19
N ALA A 276 -11.13 9.57 -22.93
CA ALA A 276 -9.91 8.75 -22.90
C ALA A 276 -9.88 7.69 -21.78
N LEU A 277 -10.64 7.86 -20.69
CA LEU A 277 -10.86 6.84 -19.67
C LEU A 277 -11.92 5.81 -20.10
N PHE A 278 -13.00 6.26 -20.75
CA PHE A 278 -14.04 5.38 -21.29
C PHE A 278 -13.48 4.44 -22.37
N GLU A 279 -12.70 4.95 -23.32
CA GLU A 279 -12.00 4.15 -24.34
C GLU A 279 -11.08 3.11 -23.70
N LYS A 280 -10.34 3.47 -22.64
CA LYS A 280 -9.49 2.52 -21.90
C LYS A 280 -10.28 1.42 -21.20
N ASN A 281 -11.39 1.75 -20.56
CA ASN A 281 -12.27 0.74 -19.96
C ASN A 281 -12.83 -0.20 -21.02
N GLN A 282 -13.29 0.33 -22.17
CA GLN A 282 -13.82 -0.48 -23.27
C GLN A 282 -12.75 -1.43 -23.87
N ILE A 283 -11.49 -0.99 -23.97
CA ILE A 283 -10.35 -1.84 -24.36
C ILE A 283 -10.05 -2.90 -23.29
N LEU A 284 -10.09 -2.56 -22.01
CA LEU A 284 -9.89 -3.50 -20.90
C LEU A 284 -10.99 -4.57 -20.85
N GLU A 285 -12.26 -4.19 -21.02
CA GLU A 285 -13.40 -5.11 -21.09
C GLU A 285 -13.27 -6.07 -22.28
N ALA A 286 -12.94 -5.56 -23.47
CA ALA A 286 -12.70 -6.39 -24.65
C ALA A 286 -11.53 -7.37 -24.43
N SER A 287 -10.44 -6.91 -23.80
CA SER A 287 -9.30 -7.77 -23.46
C SER A 287 -9.64 -8.82 -22.39
N LEU A 288 -10.48 -8.49 -21.43
CA LEU A 288 -10.91 -9.40 -20.36
C LEU A 288 -11.91 -10.44 -20.87
N GLN A 289 -12.84 -10.05 -21.75
CA GLN A 289 -13.72 -10.98 -22.45
C GLN A 289 -12.91 -11.95 -23.33
N LYS A 290 -11.89 -11.46 -24.04
CA LYS A 290 -10.98 -12.31 -24.83
C LYS A 290 -10.21 -13.30 -23.94
N ALA A 291 -9.61 -12.85 -22.84
CA ALA A 291 -8.93 -13.74 -21.91
C ALA A 291 -9.89 -14.79 -21.30
N LEU A 292 -11.16 -14.43 -21.08
CA LEU A 292 -12.20 -15.34 -20.58
C LEU A 292 -12.64 -16.36 -21.63
N THR A 293 -12.65 -16.04 -22.93
CA THR A 293 -12.93 -17.02 -23.99
C THR A 293 -11.73 -17.95 -24.23
N GLU A 294 -10.51 -17.43 -24.23
CA GLU A 294 -9.27 -18.22 -24.31
C GLU A 294 -9.17 -19.21 -23.14
N GLN A 295 -9.38 -18.75 -21.90
CA GLN A 295 -9.43 -19.63 -20.71
C GLN A 295 -10.53 -20.72 -20.83
N LYS A 296 -11.69 -20.42 -21.44
CA LYS A 296 -12.75 -21.41 -21.66
C LYS A 296 -12.37 -22.45 -22.73
N THR A 297 -11.48 -22.15 -23.67
CA THR A 297 -10.97 -23.10 -24.65
C THR A 297 -9.74 -23.89 -24.19
N GLN A 298 -8.85 -23.30 -23.37
CA GLN A 298 -7.72 -24.02 -22.76
C GLN A 298 -8.21 -25.10 -21.77
N ARG A 299 -9.12 -24.74 -20.86
CA ARG A 299 -9.51 -25.59 -19.73
C ARG A 299 -9.97 -27.03 -20.08
N PRO A 300 -10.73 -27.30 -21.16
CA PRO A 300 -11.03 -28.68 -21.58
C PRO A 300 -9.82 -29.41 -22.21
N GLN A 301 -8.86 -28.70 -22.81
CA GLN A 301 -7.62 -29.30 -23.32
C GLN A 301 -6.70 -29.70 -22.16
N ASP A 302 -6.50 -28.80 -21.18
CA ASP A 302 -5.72 -29.06 -19.96
C ASP A 302 -6.22 -30.32 -19.22
N LEU A 303 -7.56 -30.47 -19.10
CA LEU A 303 -8.19 -31.62 -18.45
C LEU A 303 -7.99 -32.94 -19.20
N GLU A 304 -7.91 -32.90 -20.53
CA GLU A 304 -7.66 -34.10 -21.33
C GLU A 304 -6.17 -34.48 -21.35
N GLU A 305 -5.25 -33.50 -21.34
CA GLU A 305 -3.82 -33.75 -21.12
C GLU A 305 -3.58 -34.38 -19.73
N ILE A 306 -4.26 -33.91 -18.69
CA ILE A 306 -4.20 -34.51 -17.35
C ILE A 306 -4.67 -35.98 -17.39
N ARG A 307 -5.81 -36.28 -18.03
CA ARG A 307 -6.31 -37.66 -18.19
C ARG A 307 -5.33 -38.58 -18.93
N VAL A 308 -4.76 -38.12 -20.05
CA VAL A 308 -3.76 -38.89 -20.81
C VAL A 308 -2.49 -39.12 -19.97
N ARG A 309 -2.12 -38.15 -19.13
CA ARG A 309 -0.98 -38.27 -18.21
C ARG A 309 -1.25 -39.23 -17.05
N GLU A 310 -2.47 -39.23 -16.50
CA GLU A 310 -2.92 -40.19 -15.47
C GLU A 310 -2.98 -41.62 -16.04
N GLN A 311 -3.48 -41.80 -17.27
CA GLN A 311 -3.48 -43.11 -17.95
C GLN A 311 -2.06 -43.67 -18.08
N ARG A 312 -1.12 -42.89 -18.64
CA ARG A 312 0.30 -43.29 -18.76
C ARG A 312 0.96 -43.57 -17.42
N LEU A 313 0.60 -42.83 -16.36
CA LEU A 313 1.12 -43.07 -15.02
C LEU A 313 0.61 -44.41 -14.45
N ASN A 314 -0.67 -44.72 -14.64
CA ASN A 314 -1.27 -45.99 -14.23
C ASN A 314 -0.70 -47.19 -15.00
N GLU A 315 -0.42 -47.02 -16.31
CA GLU A 315 0.28 -48.01 -17.13
C GLU A 315 1.70 -48.27 -16.58
N SER A 316 2.49 -47.21 -16.35
CA SER A 316 3.85 -47.34 -15.81
C SER A 316 3.88 -47.94 -14.38
N VAL A 317 2.91 -47.60 -13.53
CA VAL A 317 2.75 -48.23 -12.20
C VAL A 317 2.48 -49.73 -12.33
N ARG A 318 1.65 -50.14 -13.29
CA ARG A 318 1.36 -51.56 -13.56
C ARG A 318 2.59 -52.30 -14.09
N GLU A 319 3.37 -51.69 -14.99
CA GLU A 319 4.63 -52.25 -15.48
C GLU A 319 5.62 -52.47 -14.31
N LEU A 320 5.79 -51.48 -13.44
CA LEU A 320 6.63 -51.56 -12.23
C LEU A 320 6.13 -52.61 -11.23
N GLU A 321 4.82 -52.85 -11.12
CA GLU A 321 4.30 -53.98 -10.35
C GLU A 321 4.64 -55.34 -10.98
N GLU A 322 4.56 -55.46 -12.31
CA GLU A 322 4.94 -56.69 -13.02
C GLU A 322 6.45 -56.93 -12.97
N GLU A 323 7.29 -55.89 -12.99
CA GLU A 323 8.72 -56.00 -12.69
C GLU A 323 9.01 -56.40 -11.24
N ARG A 324 8.31 -55.83 -10.26
CA ARG A 324 8.41 -56.27 -8.85
C ARG A 324 8.04 -57.74 -8.68
N LYS A 325 7.01 -58.23 -9.39
CA LYS A 325 6.62 -59.65 -9.41
C LYS A 325 7.71 -60.52 -10.04
N LYS A 326 8.34 -60.09 -11.15
CA LYS A 326 9.49 -60.79 -11.77
C LYS A 326 10.71 -60.82 -10.84
N ASN A 327 11.05 -59.69 -10.22
CA ASN A 327 12.17 -59.59 -9.28
C ASN A 327 11.97 -60.43 -8.02
N ALA A 328 10.76 -60.52 -7.48
CA ALA A 328 10.46 -61.42 -6.36
C ALA A 328 10.69 -62.90 -6.71
N VAL A 329 10.37 -63.32 -7.94
CA VAL A 329 10.69 -64.67 -8.44
C VAL A 329 12.19 -64.88 -8.60
N LEU A 330 12.93 -63.89 -9.10
CA LEU A 330 14.40 -63.95 -9.22
C LEU A 330 15.11 -63.97 -7.87
N GLU A 331 14.63 -63.21 -6.88
CA GLU A 331 15.12 -63.28 -5.50
C GLU A 331 14.90 -64.67 -4.89
N GLU A 332 13.72 -65.26 -5.08
CA GLU A 332 13.40 -66.58 -4.55
C GLU A 332 14.22 -67.69 -5.24
N GLN A 333 14.44 -67.58 -6.56
CA GLN A 333 15.39 -68.43 -7.27
C GLN A 333 16.83 -68.23 -6.74
N SER A 334 17.24 -67.01 -6.41
CA SER A 334 18.55 -66.73 -5.79
C SER A 334 18.67 -67.35 -4.39
N ARG A 335 17.60 -67.31 -3.58
CA ARG A 335 17.55 -68.00 -2.27
C ARG A 335 17.67 -69.51 -2.43
N GLN A 336 16.94 -70.11 -3.36
CA GLN A 336 17.02 -71.55 -3.65
C GLN A 336 18.40 -71.96 -4.19
N MET A 337 19.04 -71.13 -5.01
CA MET A 337 20.42 -71.35 -5.45
C MET A 337 21.42 -71.25 -4.29
N LYS A 338 21.28 -70.27 -3.39
CA LYS A 338 22.12 -70.15 -2.18
C LYS A 338 21.90 -71.29 -1.18
N GLN A 339 20.67 -71.82 -1.07
CA GLN A 339 20.40 -73.04 -0.30
C GLN A 339 21.11 -74.26 -0.91
N ARG A 340 21.02 -74.44 -2.24
CA ARG A 340 21.76 -75.50 -2.96
C ARG A 340 23.27 -75.35 -2.81
N GLU A 341 23.79 -74.13 -2.90
CA GLU A 341 25.19 -73.80 -2.65
C GLU A 341 25.61 -74.16 -1.22
N GLY A 342 24.78 -73.85 -0.21
CA GLY A 342 24.98 -74.27 1.18
C GLY A 342 25.00 -75.80 1.36
N PHE A 343 24.09 -76.53 0.71
CA PHE A 343 24.11 -78.00 0.71
C PHE A 343 25.36 -78.56 0.03
N LEU A 344 25.80 -77.98 -1.10
CA LEU A 344 27.02 -78.39 -1.80
C LEU A 344 28.27 -78.08 -0.98
N LEU A 345 28.35 -76.93 -0.32
CA LEU A 345 29.44 -76.58 0.59
C LEU A 345 29.49 -77.54 1.78
N SER A 346 28.34 -77.86 2.40
CA SER A 346 28.26 -78.86 3.47
C SER A 346 28.73 -80.25 3.00
N ALA A 347 28.36 -80.67 1.78
CA ALA A 347 28.81 -81.95 1.21
C ALA A 347 30.31 -81.94 0.86
N ILE A 348 30.85 -80.81 0.38
CA ILE A 348 32.29 -80.63 0.16
C ILE A 348 33.06 -80.69 1.49
N GLU A 349 32.52 -80.10 2.55
CA GLU A 349 33.14 -80.10 3.88
C GLU A 349 33.07 -81.49 4.55
N GLU A 350 31.97 -82.22 4.35
CA GLU A 350 31.81 -83.62 4.75
C GLU A 350 32.80 -84.52 3.97
N HIS A 351 32.89 -84.40 2.64
CA HIS A 351 33.89 -85.10 1.83
C HIS A 351 35.33 -84.72 2.18
N LYS A 352 35.59 -83.46 2.57
CA LYS A 352 36.91 -83.01 3.07
C LYS A 352 37.26 -83.66 4.40
N SER A 353 36.29 -83.85 5.30
CA SER A 353 36.48 -84.62 6.54
C SER A 353 36.78 -86.11 6.26
N GLN A 354 36.08 -86.70 5.27
CA GLN A 354 36.33 -88.07 4.81
C GLN A 354 37.72 -88.20 4.17
N ALA A 355 38.15 -87.23 3.36
CA ALA A 355 39.47 -87.18 2.76
C ALA A 355 40.59 -87.06 3.82
N LEU A 356 40.41 -86.24 4.86
CA LEU A 356 41.34 -86.14 5.98
C LEU A 356 41.40 -87.45 6.80
N ALA A 357 40.26 -88.12 7.00
CA ALA A 357 40.23 -89.45 7.65
C ALA A 357 40.92 -90.54 6.80
N LEU A 358 40.83 -90.47 5.48
CA LEU A 358 41.59 -91.32 4.55
C LEU A 358 43.08 -90.96 4.54
N GLN A 359 43.44 -89.68 4.60
CA GLN A 359 44.83 -89.23 4.68
C GLN A 359 45.51 -89.72 5.97
N SER A 360 44.84 -89.61 7.13
CA SER A 360 45.34 -90.15 8.40
C SER A 360 45.59 -91.67 8.32
N ARG A 361 44.69 -92.42 7.67
CA ARG A 361 44.89 -93.86 7.39
C ARG A 361 46.04 -94.13 6.42
N LEU A 362 46.32 -93.21 5.49
CA LEU A 362 47.46 -93.28 4.58
C LEU A 362 48.78 -93.03 5.31
N GLU A 363 48.83 -92.03 6.21
CA GLU A 363 49.97 -91.75 7.07
C GLU A 363 50.26 -92.93 8.03
N ASP A 364 49.24 -93.57 8.59
CA ASP A 364 49.40 -94.80 9.38
C ASP A 364 49.83 -96.01 8.51
N ALA A 365 49.38 -96.09 7.25
CA ALA A 365 49.87 -97.09 6.31
C ALA A 365 51.34 -96.85 5.91
N GLU A 366 51.80 -95.60 5.82
CA GLU A 366 53.21 -95.27 5.58
C GLU A 366 54.09 -95.50 6.82
N ARG A 367 53.55 -95.32 8.04
CA ARG A 367 54.19 -95.78 9.29
C ARG A 367 54.33 -97.30 9.33
N LEU A 368 53.31 -98.04 8.89
CA LEU A 368 53.39 -99.50 8.73
C LEU A 368 54.39 -99.90 7.65
N LYS A 369 54.45 -99.18 6.52
CA LYS A 369 55.40 -99.43 5.42
C LYS A 369 56.86 -99.15 5.80
N THR A 370 57.11 -98.11 6.61
CA THR A 370 58.45 -97.81 7.15
C THR A 370 58.84 -98.77 8.28
N SER A 371 57.88 -99.25 9.07
CA SER A 371 58.09 -100.38 9.99
C SER A 371 58.42 -101.68 9.23
N MET A 372 57.74 -101.94 8.10
CA MET A 372 58.06 -103.07 7.23
C MET A 372 59.44 -102.94 6.60
N SER A 373 59.83 -101.78 6.04
CA SER A 373 61.18 -101.63 5.46
C SER A 373 62.29 -101.71 6.52
N ALA A 374 62.01 -101.27 7.75
CA ALA A 374 62.91 -101.52 8.88
C ALA A 374 63.04 -103.02 9.19
N LEU A 375 61.93 -103.77 9.20
CA LEU A 375 61.95 -105.24 9.37
C LEU A 375 62.61 -105.97 8.18
N GLU A 376 62.42 -105.49 6.95
CA GLU A 376 63.08 -106.02 5.74
C GLU A 376 64.58 -105.76 5.79
N SER A 377 65.04 -104.58 6.21
CA SER A 377 66.48 -104.32 6.43
C SER A 377 67.07 -105.19 7.55
N ARG A 378 66.26 -105.51 8.57
CA ARG A 378 66.63 -106.41 9.68
C ARG A 378 66.67 -107.88 9.24
N LEU A 379 65.78 -108.28 8.33
CA LEU A 379 65.87 -109.57 7.64
C LEU A 379 67.07 -109.60 6.70
N GLN A 380 67.34 -108.55 5.94
CA GLN A 380 68.47 -108.49 5.00
C GLN A 380 69.83 -108.57 5.72
N THR A 381 69.95 -107.96 6.90
CA THR A 381 71.13 -108.09 7.76
C THR A 381 71.24 -109.48 8.42
N LEU A 382 70.12 -110.14 8.75
CA LEU A 382 70.15 -111.55 9.18
C LEU A 382 70.48 -112.50 8.02
N THR A 383 70.02 -112.23 6.80
CA THR A 383 70.33 -113.02 5.59
C THR A 383 71.80 -112.87 5.20
N SER A 384 72.39 -111.67 5.28
CA SER A 384 73.83 -111.49 5.05
C SER A 384 74.69 -112.02 6.20
N SER A 385 74.18 -112.04 7.44
CA SER A 385 74.82 -112.78 8.54
C SER A 385 74.77 -114.30 8.33
N ASN A 386 73.70 -114.83 7.74
CA ASN A 386 73.59 -116.25 7.39
C ASN A 386 74.49 -116.61 6.20
N SER A 387 74.56 -115.79 5.14
CA SER A 387 75.45 -116.10 4.01
C SER A 387 76.93 -116.00 4.40
N ALA A 388 77.31 -115.13 5.35
CA ALA A 388 78.64 -115.14 5.95
C ALA A 388 78.94 -116.46 6.72
N LEU A 389 77.96 -116.99 7.45
CA LEU A 389 78.08 -118.30 8.12
C LEU A 389 78.10 -119.48 7.12
N GLU A 390 77.38 -119.39 6.00
CA GLU A 390 77.43 -120.40 4.94
C GLU A 390 78.76 -120.40 4.18
N MET A 391 79.32 -119.22 3.88
CA MET A 391 80.67 -119.09 3.30
C MET A 391 81.73 -119.69 4.23
N SER A 392 81.68 -119.39 5.54
CA SER A 392 82.57 -119.99 6.54
C SER A 392 82.41 -121.53 6.62
N ARG A 393 81.17 -122.04 6.50
CA ARG A 393 80.90 -123.47 6.38
C ARG A 393 81.44 -124.10 5.09
N GLN A 394 81.49 -123.36 3.98
CA GLN A 394 82.07 -123.84 2.73
C GLN A 394 83.61 -123.89 2.80
N GLU A 395 84.26 -122.94 3.47
CA GLU A 395 85.69 -123.03 3.80
C GLU A 395 85.99 -124.25 4.68
N GLU A 396 85.16 -124.56 5.69
CA GLU A 396 85.31 -125.80 6.48
C GLU A 396 85.19 -127.08 5.63
N VAL A 397 84.42 -127.07 4.54
CA VAL A 397 84.23 -128.22 3.64
C VAL A 397 85.38 -128.35 2.62
N GLU A 398 85.88 -127.24 2.07
CA GLU A 398 87.10 -127.26 1.24
C GLU A 398 88.32 -127.76 2.02
N ASN A 399 88.51 -127.26 3.25
CA ASN A 399 89.62 -127.69 4.11
C ASN A 399 89.56 -129.19 4.45
N ARG A 400 88.36 -129.79 4.54
CA ARG A 400 88.22 -131.26 4.72
C ARG A 400 88.63 -132.04 3.47
N LYS A 401 88.26 -131.60 2.26
CA LYS A 401 88.69 -132.25 1.01
C LYS A 401 90.20 -132.25 0.84
N ILE A 402 90.86 -131.15 1.20
CA ILE A 402 92.33 -131.02 1.17
C ILE A 402 92.97 -131.99 2.17
N HIS A 403 92.35 -132.21 3.33
CA HIS A 403 92.82 -133.17 4.33
C HIS A 403 92.62 -134.64 3.91
N GLU A 404 91.48 -134.97 3.30
CA GLU A 404 91.18 -136.31 2.77
C GLU A 404 92.09 -136.69 1.59
N ALA A 405 92.40 -135.74 0.70
CA ALA A 405 93.37 -135.92 -0.38
C ALA A 405 94.79 -136.20 0.13
N ALA A 406 95.18 -135.64 1.29
CA ALA A 406 96.47 -135.92 1.91
C ALA A 406 96.55 -137.34 2.51
N LEU A 407 95.48 -137.82 3.16
CA LEU A 407 95.44 -139.19 3.71
C LEU A 407 95.60 -140.25 2.62
N HIS A 408 94.95 -140.09 1.47
CA HIS A 408 94.89 -141.13 0.46
C HIS A 408 96.21 -141.40 -0.28
N LYS A 409 97.17 -140.46 -0.20
CA LYS A 409 98.54 -140.63 -0.72
C LYS A 409 99.50 -141.28 0.29
N SER A 410 99.15 -141.31 1.58
CA SER A 410 100.01 -141.82 2.65
C SER A 410 99.98 -143.34 2.86
N LEU A 411 99.16 -144.08 2.11
CA LEU A 411 98.78 -145.48 2.45
C LEU A 411 99.13 -146.54 1.40
N THR A 412 99.65 -146.15 0.22
CA THR A 412 100.00 -147.06 -0.88
C THR A 412 101.49 -147.27 -1.10
N GLU A 413 102.35 -146.34 -0.64
CA GLU A 413 103.81 -146.40 -0.86
C GLU A 413 104.58 -147.03 0.33
N ALA A 414 103.87 -147.67 1.28
CA ALA A 414 104.43 -148.22 2.51
C ALA A 414 104.19 -149.75 2.68
N ARG A 415 104.29 -150.54 1.60
CA ARG A 415 104.29 -152.02 1.66
C ARG A 415 105.52 -152.71 1.03
N GLY A 416 106.55 -151.92 0.71
CA GLY A 416 107.92 -152.37 0.51
C GLY A 416 108.85 -151.16 0.67
N GLN A 417 110.02 -151.22 1.29
CA GLN A 417 110.75 -152.41 1.76
C GLN A 417 111.15 -152.28 3.24
N LYS A 418 110.69 -153.26 4.04
CA LYS A 418 111.40 -153.72 5.24
C LYS A 418 112.77 -154.28 4.79
N GLU A 419 113.79 -154.19 5.65
CA GLU A 419 115.18 -154.66 5.43
C GLU A 419 116.08 -153.82 4.49
N PHE A 420 116.56 -152.64 4.95
CA PHE A 420 117.99 -152.28 4.78
C PHE A 420 118.57 -151.25 5.79
N LEU A 421 118.17 -151.28 7.07
CA LEU A 421 118.76 -150.42 8.12
C LEU A 421 119.19 -151.18 9.39
N GLU A 422 119.54 -152.46 9.29
CA GLU A 422 120.10 -153.24 10.42
C GLU A 422 121.55 -153.74 10.20
N ILE A 423 122.25 -153.28 9.16
CA ILE A 423 123.71 -153.48 9.02
C ILE A 423 124.45 -152.13 9.15
N ARG A 424 124.20 -151.45 10.27
CA ARG A 424 125.12 -150.47 10.87
C ARG A 424 125.47 -150.86 12.31
N LEU A 425 125.61 -152.17 12.53
CA LEU A 425 125.78 -152.76 13.86
C LEU A 425 126.89 -153.83 13.90
N LYS A 426 128.06 -153.53 13.33
CA LYS A 426 129.42 -153.84 13.84
C LYS A 426 130.54 -153.49 12.83
N ASP A 427 131.30 -152.43 13.12
CA ASP A 427 132.63 -152.19 12.52
C ASP A 427 133.73 -153.08 13.18
N LEU A 428 133.41 -154.32 13.57
CA LEU A 428 134.29 -155.22 14.33
C LEU A 428 134.29 -156.67 13.82
N GLN A 429 134.50 -156.79 12.51
CA GLN A 429 135.07 -157.92 11.76
C GLN A 429 135.33 -157.34 10.35
N ARG A 430 136.33 -156.46 10.15
CA ARG A 430 137.79 -156.68 10.26
C ARG A 430 138.22 -158.00 9.62
N GLU A 431 139.13 -157.87 8.64
CA GLU A 431 139.66 -158.93 7.77
C GLU A 431 138.53 -159.58 6.93
N LEU A 432 138.58 -159.62 5.60
CA LEU A 432 139.71 -159.64 4.65
C LEU A 432 139.48 -158.52 3.60
N GLU A 433 140.45 -157.68 3.24
CA GLU A 433 141.48 -157.99 2.22
C GLU A 433 140.96 -158.84 1.04
N SER A 434 141.05 -158.43 -0.23
CA SER A 434 141.64 -157.21 -0.83
C SER A 434 141.32 -157.19 -2.34
N ARG A 435 141.78 -156.14 -3.06
CA ARG A 435 142.23 -156.19 -4.49
C ARG A 435 141.20 -156.54 -5.60
N THR A 436 141.19 -155.90 -6.78
CA THR A 436 141.81 -154.66 -7.28
C THR A 436 141.11 -154.17 -8.56
N ARG A 437 141.45 -152.94 -9.00
CA ARG A 437 141.64 -152.44 -10.39
C ARG A 437 141.53 -153.51 -11.49
N VAL A 438 140.94 -153.28 -12.67
CA VAL A 438 141.10 -152.16 -13.65
C VAL A 438 139.69 -151.84 -14.23
N SER A 439 139.28 -150.64 -14.70
CA SER A 439 139.95 -149.60 -15.51
C SER A 439 139.44 -148.19 -15.20
N SER A 440 140.25 -147.15 -15.47
CA SER A 440 140.03 -145.76 -15.03
C SER A 440 140.07 -144.71 -16.15
N GLU A 441 139.75 -145.08 -17.39
CA GLU A 441 139.93 -144.21 -18.58
C GLU A 441 138.63 -143.81 -19.28
N LEU A 442 137.46 -144.28 -18.83
CA LEU A 442 136.15 -143.95 -19.42
C LEU A 442 135.34 -142.88 -18.65
N THR A 443 135.89 -142.39 -17.53
CA THR A 443 135.08 -141.68 -16.51
C THR A 443 135.01 -140.16 -16.71
N GLU A 444 135.94 -139.56 -17.45
CA GLU A 444 135.99 -138.09 -17.60
C GLU A 444 135.10 -137.54 -18.73
N GLU A 445 134.93 -138.27 -19.84
CA GLU A 445 134.09 -137.81 -20.96
C GLU A 445 132.60 -137.74 -20.57
N LEU A 446 132.11 -138.73 -19.83
CA LEU A 446 130.74 -138.76 -19.31
C LEU A 446 130.43 -137.58 -18.38
N ARG A 447 131.43 -137.03 -17.67
CA ARG A 447 131.24 -135.85 -16.82
C ARG A 447 131.00 -134.58 -17.64
N ARG A 448 131.76 -134.37 -18.73
CA ARG A 448 131.56 -133.20 -19.62
C ARG A 448 130.15 -133.19 -20.24
N ILE A 449 129.69 -134.34 -20.75
CA ILE A 449 128.36 -134.46 -21.38
C ILE A 449 127.23 -134.21 -20.35
N GLY A 450 127.42 -134.62 -19.09
CA GLY A 450 126.48 -134.32 -18.00
C GLY A 450 126.35 -132.83 -17.70
N GLU A 451 127.49 -132.13 -17.57
CA GLU A 451 127.54 -130.69 -17.27
C GLU A 451 126.94 -129.83 -18.39
N GLU A 452 127.11 -130.22 -19.65
CA GLU A 452 126.56 -129.50 -20.81
C GLU A 452 125.03 -129.67 -20.93
N LYS A 453 124.51 -130.89 -20.72
CA LYS A 453 123.06 -131.16 -20.67
C LYS A 453 122.35 -130.30 -19.62
N GLN A 454 122.97 -130.09 -18.47
CA GLN A 454 122.35 -129.37 -17.35
C GLN A 454 122.21 -127.87 -17.63
N ARG A 455 123.15 -127.27 -18.38
CA ARG A 455 123.05 -125.86 -18.84
C ARG A 455 121.91 -125.65 -19.84
N ILE A 456 121.70 -126.60 -20.76
CA ILE A 456 120.62 -126.52 -21.77
C ILE A 456 119.23 -126.54 -21.11
N LEU A 457 119.05 -127.33 -20.04
CA LEU A 457 117.78 -127.35 -19.31
C LEU A 457 117.47 -126.01 -18.61
N GLN A 458 118.47 -125.38 -18.01
CA GLN A 458 118.30 -124.07 -17.35
C GLN A 458 117.86 -122.98 -18.35
N THR A 459 118.50 -122.90 -19.53
CA THR A 459 118.12 -121.90 -20.55
C THR A 459 116.73 -122.14 -21.16
N PHE A 460 116.21 -123.37 -21.10
CA PHE A 460 114.84 -123.68 -21.52
C PHE A 460 113.80 -123.24 -20.48
N GLU A 461 114.05 -123.44 -19.18
CA GLU A 461 113.17 -122.96 -18.10
C GLU A 461 113.12 -121.42 -18.04
N GLU A 462 114.24 -120.74 -18.29
CA GLU A 462 114.30 -119.27 -18.36
C GLU A 462 113.46 -118.73 -19.52
N ARG A 463 113.55 -119.33 -20.72
CA ARG A 463 112.66 -118.98 -21.85
C ARG A 463 111.19 -119.21 -21.53
N LYS A 464 110.85 -120.35 -20.92
CA LYS A 464 109.44 -120.65 -20.56
C LYS A 464 108.85 -119.62 -19.60
N ARG A 465 109.63 -119.14 -18.62
CA ARG A 465 109.20 -118.04 -17.74
C ARG A 465 108.96 -116.74 -18.51
N GLN A 466 109.81 -116.40 -19.48
CA GLN A 466 109.64 -115.20 -20.31
C GLN A 466 108.41 -115.28 -21.23
N GLU A 467 108.07 -116.46 -21.75
CA GLU A 467 106.83 -116.68 -22.52
C GLU A 467 105.57 -116.59 -21.62
N GLU A 468 105.62 -117.13 -20.39
CA GLU A 468 104.51 -117.02 -19.43
C GLU A 468 104.30 -115.57 -18.94
N GLU A 469 105.39 -114.82 -18.72
CA GLU A 469 105.35 -113.42 -18.30
C GLU A 469 104.85 -112.48 -19.42
N THR A 470 105.32 -112.65 -20.66
CA THR A 470 104.83 -111.87 -21.81
C THR A 470 103.37 -112.18 -22.14
N ARG A 471 102.93 -113.44 -21.96
CA ARG A 471 101.51 -113.82 -22.05
C ARG A 471 100.67 -113.15 -20.96
N SER A 472 101.14 -113.14 -19.72
CA SER A 472 100.48 -112.46 -18.59
C SER A 472 100.28 -110.96 -18.89
N GLN A 473 101.29 -110.28 -19.45
CA GLN A 473 101.20 -108.88 -19.86
C GLN A 473 100.18 -108.67 -20.99
N GLY A 474 100.09 -109.59 -21.96
CA GLY A 474 99.08 -109.57 -23.01
C GLY A 474 97.65 -109.71 -22.49
N GLU A 475 97.42 -110.68 -21.60
CA GLU A 475 96.09 -110.89 -20.98
C GLU A 475 95.67 -109.71 -20.07
N ALA A 476 96.64 -109.05 -19.40
CA ALA A 476 96.39 -107.83 -18.63
C ALA A 476 96.02 -106.62 -19.52
N LEU A 477 96.65 -106.49 -20.70
CA LEU A 477 96.31 -105.46 -21.69
C LEU A 477 94.89 -105.66 -22.25
N ILE A 478 94.51 -106.90 -22.57
CA ILE A 478 93.16 -107.22 -23.07
C ILE A 478 92.09 -106.77 -22.07
N ARG A 479 92.20 -107.15 -20.80
CA ARG A 479 91.26 -106.73 -19.74
C ARG A 479 91.17 -105.21 -19.57
N LYS A 480 92.29 -104.49 -19.80
CA LYS A 480 92.30 -103.02 -19.77
C LYS A 480 91.53 -102.41 -20.94
N TYR A 481 91.64 -102.97 -22.14
CA TYR A 481 90.84 -102.53 -23.29
C TYR A 481 89.34 -102.88 -23.13
N GLU A 482 89.01 -104.05 -22.61
CA GLU A 482 87.63 -104.46 -22.29
C GLU A 482 86.97 -103.49 -21.28
N GLY A 483 87.70 -103.11 -20.22
CA GLY A 483 87.24 -102.12 -19.25
C GLY A 483 86.99 -100.73 -19.86
N ILE A 484 87.85 -100.28 -20.77
CA ILE A 484 87.67 -98.99 -21.48
C ILE A 484 86.45 -99.02 -22.40
N LEU A 485 86.21 -100.14 -23.11
CA LEU A 485 85.01 -100.31 -23.95
C LEU A 485 83.73 -100.32 -23.11
N ALA A 486 83.71 -101.04 -21.99
CA ALA A 486 82.57 -101.05 -21.07
C ALA A 486 82.28 -99.65 -20.48
N GLN A 487 83.31 -98.88 -20.13
CA GLN A 487 83.16 -97.49 -19.70
C GLN A 487 82.55 -96.62 -20.81
N HIS A 488 83.12 -96.66 -22.02
CA HIS A 488 82.63 -95.90 -23.18
C HIS A 488 81.15 -96.18 -23.50
N ASP A 489 80.73 -97.44 -23.47
CA ASP A 489 79.32 -97.77 -23.72
C ASP A 489 78.39 -97.33 -22.56
N SER A 490 78.89 -97.25 -21.33
CA SER A 490 78.14 -96.64 -20.21
C SER A 490 77.97 -95.13 -20.38
N GLU A 491 79.02 -94.43 -20.82
CA GLU A 491 79.00 -92.98 -21.09
C GLU A 491 78.10 -92.66 -22.28
N LYS A 492 78.14 -93.48 -23.33
CA LYS A 492 77.23 -93.42 -24.48
C LYS A 492 75.77 -93.61 -24.09
N GLN A 493 75.46 -94.53 -23.18
CA GLN A 493 74.11 -94.67 -22.63
C GLN A 493 73.69 -93.46 -21.77
N ALA A 494 74.60 -92.90 -20.98
CA ALA A 494 74.32 -91.69 -20.20
C ALA A 494 74.04 -90.49 -21.11
N PHE A 495 74.78 -90.34 -22.21
CA PHE A 495 74.57 -89.31 -23.21
C PHE A 495 73.19 -89.41 -23.90
N VAL A 496 72.75 -90.62 -24.27
CA VAL A 496 71.40 -90.83 -24.85
C VAL A 496 70.30 -90.44 -23.85
N ARG A 497 70.44 -90.80 -22.57
CA ARG A 497 69.48 -90.39 -21.52
C ARG A 497 69.47 -88.87 -21.32
N ALA A 498 70.62 -88.21 -21.41
CA ALA A 498 70.71 -86.75 -21.36
C ALA A 498 70.03 -86.08 -22.57
N GLN A 499 70.20 -86.61 -23.79
CA GLN A 499 69.50 -86.11 -24.98
C GLN A 499 67.98 -86.27 -24.87
N GLN A 500 67.50 -87.42 -24.39
CA GLN A 500 66.08 -87.63 -24.12
C GLN A 500 65.55 -86.61 -23.10
N ARG A 501 66.27 -86.39 -22.00
CA ARG A 501 65.87 -85.42 -20.96
C ARG A 501 65.85 -83.97 -21.47
N ILE A 502 66.72 -83.60 -22.41
CA ILE A 502 66.68 -82.29 -23.07
C ILE A 502 65.43 -82.17 -23.94
N ALA A 503 65.09 -83.20 -24.72
CA ALA A 503 63.88 -83.20 -25.56
C ALA A 503 62.58 -83.10 -24.73
N ASP A 504 62.50 -83.77 -23.58
CA ASP A 504 61.39 -83.64 -22.63
C ASP A 504 61.24 -82.19 -22.14
N LEU A 505 62.36 -81.58 -21.70
CA LEU A 505 62.38 -80.23 -21.16
C LEU A 505 62.03 -79.17 -22.22
N GLU A 506 62.44 -79.37 -23.47
CA GLU A 506 62.00 -78.53 -24.59
C GLU A 506 60.49 -78.67 -24.85
N ALA A 507 59.95 -79.89 -24.79
CA ALA A 507 58.51 -80.12 -24.97
C ALA A 507 57.69 -79.44 -23.86
N ASP A 508 58.14 -79.53 -22.61
CA ASP A 508 57.50 -78.84 -21.48
C ASP A 508 57.66 -77.31 -21.55
N GLN A 509 58.80 -76.80 -22.02
CA GLN A 509 58.97 -75.37 -22.25
C GLN A 509 58.00 -74.84 -23.34
N ARG A 510 57.73 -75.62 -24.39
CA ARG A 510 56.74 -75.28 -25.42
C ARG A 510 55.31 -75.25 -24.86
N LYS A 511 54.94 -76.23 -24.00
CA LYS A 511 53.63 -76.23 -23.29
C LYS A 511 53.48 -74.99 -22.41
N LEU A 512 54.51 -74.65 -21.62
CA LEU A 512 54.49 -73.48 -20.74
C LEU A 512 54.36 -72.15 -21.52
N ARG A 513 55.00 -72.02 -22.68
CA ARG A 513 54.81 -70.84 -23.55
C ARG A 513 53.39 -70.74 -24.08
N ALA A 514 52.80 -71.85 -24.53
CA ALA A 514 51.42 -71.85 -25.03
C ALA A 514 50.41 -71.44 -23.94
N VAL A 515 50.58 -71.90 -22.70
CA VAL A 515 49.74 -71.49 -21.55
C VAL A 515 49.92 -69.99 -21.25
N LEU A 516 51.15 -69.49 -21.24
CA LEU A 516 51.43 -68.06 -21.02
C LEU A 516 50.86 -67.16 -22.14
N GLU A 517 50.90 -67.62 -23.40
CA GLU A 517 50.25 -66.94 -24.52
C GLU A 517 48.73 -66.93 -24.36
N GLU A 518 48.12 -68.07 -24.03
CA GLU A 518 46.67 -68.19 -23.77
C GLU A 518 46.21 -67.26 -22.62
N ASP A 519 46.95 -67.25 -21.50
CA ASP A 519 46.64 -66.40 -20.35
C ASP A 519 46.93 -64.91 -20.62
N SER A 520 47.89 -64.57 -21.48
CA SER A 520 48.08 -63.19 -21.95
C SER A 520 46.89 -62.69 -22.77
N VAL A 521 46.32 -63.54 -23.63
CA VAL A 521 45.11 -63.24 -24.41
C VAL A 521 43.89 -63.12 -23.50
N LYS A 522 43.73 -63.99 -22.50
CA LYS A 522 42.67 -63.86 -21.48
C LYS A 522 42.80 -62.56 -20.69
N THR A 523 44.02 -62.18 -20.30
CA THR A 523 44.30 -60.95 -19.54
C THR A 523 43.97 -59.72 -20.38
N SER A 524 44.45 -59.65 -21.62
CA SER A 524 44.12 -58.57 -22.57
C SER A 524 42.60 -58.49 -22.84
N ALA A 525 41.91 -59.63 -22.95
CA ALA A 525 40.44 -59.66 -23.07
C ALA A 525 39.72 -59.18 -21.80
N ALA A 526 40.25 -59.46 -20.61
CA ALA A 526 39.72 -58.97 -19.34
C ALA A 526 39.95 -57.46 -19.15
N GLU A 527 41.14 -56.95 -19.49
CA GLU A 527 41.47 -55.52 -19.49
C GLU A 527 40.57 -54.72 -20.44
N ASN A 528 40.32 -55.23 -21.64
CA ASN A 528 39.40 -54.59 -22.58
C ASN A 528 37.95 -54.60 -22.08
N ARG A 529 37.49 -55.68 -21.42
CA ARG A 529 36.17 -55.72 -20.77
C ARG A 529 36.08 -54.74 -19.59
N LEU A 530 37.13 -54.64 -18.78
CA LEU A 530 37.22 -53.69 -17.66
C LEU A 530 37.12 -52.25 -18.19
N ARG A 531 37.91 -51.90 -19.22
CA ARG A 531 37.89 -50.57 -19.86
C ARG A 531 36.53 -50.20 -20.47
N ILE A 532 35.82 -51.19 -21.03
CA ILE A 532 34.44 -50.98 -21.51
C ILE A 532 33.49 -50.75 -20.32
N ALA A 533 33.61 -51.53 -19.24
CA ALA A 533 32.80 -51.36 -18.03
C ALA A 533 33.07 -50.01 -17.32
N GLU A 534 34.32 -49.56 -17.27
CA GLU A 534 34.72 -48.24 -16.77
C GLU A 534 34.10 -47.12 -17.62
N SER A 535 34.18 -47.23 -18.95
CA SER A 535 33.55 -46.23 -19.83
C SER A 535 32.03 -46.17 -19.64
N GLY A 536 31.35 -47.32 -19.53
CA GLY A 536 29.93 -47.40 -19.22
C GLY A 536 29.58 -46.84 -17.84
N LEU A 537 30.41 -47.07 -16.83
CA LEU A 537 30.25 -46.51 -15.49
C LEU A 537 30.40 -44.98 -15.50
N THR A 538 31.38 -44.43 -16.22
CA THR A 538 31.52 -42.96 -16.35
C THR A 538 30.35 -42.32 -17.10
N ALA A 539 29.81 -42.99 -18.12
CA ALA A 539 28.59 -42.55 -18.82
C ALA A 539 27.38 -42.53 -17.87
N ALA A 540 27.13 -43.63 -17.15
CA ALA A 540 26.04 -43.72 -16.18
C ALA A 540 26.19 -42.70 -15.02
N GLN A 541 27.42 -42.39 -14.59
CA GLN A 541 27.69 -41.33 -13.62
C GLN A 541 27.40 -39.94 -14.19
N ALA A 542 27.70 -39.68 -15.46
CA ALA A 542 27.38 -38.42 -16.13
C ALA A 542 25.87 -38.24 -16.33
N GLU A 543 25.14 -39.30 -16.69
CA GLU A 543 23.68 -39.31 -16.77
C GLU A 543 23.05 -39.07 -15.39
N LEU A 544 23.50 -39.78 -14.34
CA LEU A 544 23.06 -39.55 -12.96
C LEU A 544 23.32 -38.10 -12.51
N ALA A 545 24.44 -37.50 -12.91
CA ALA A 545 24.76 -36.10 -12.63
C ALA A 545 23.97 -35.10 -13.49
N ALA A 546 23.43 -35.50 -14.65
CA ALA A 546 22.47 -34.72 -15.42
C ALA A 546 21.07 -34.77 -14.79
N VAL A 547 20.58 -35.97 -14.44
CA VAL A 547 19.30 -36.16 -13.74
C VAL A 547 19.27 -35.41 -12.42
N ARG A 548 20.35 -35.48 -11.61
CA ARG A 548 20.45 -34.72 -10.34
C ARG A 548 20.36 -33.21 -10.54
N ARG A 549 20.92 -32.65 -11.62
CA ARG A 549 20.80 -31.23 -11.95
C ARG A 549 19.37 -30.87 -12.35
N ALA A 550 18.74 -31.66 -13.22
CA ALA A 550 17.34 -31.48 -13.59
C ALA A 550 16.38 -31.58 -12.38
N CYS A 551 16.65 -32.48 -11.42
CA CYS A 551 15.91 -32.55 -10.16
C CYS A 551 16.08 -31.26 -9.33
N LEU A 552 17.31 -30.79 -9.12
CA LEU A 552 17.58 -29.53 -8.39
C LEU A 552 16.94 -28.31 -9.05
N GLU A 553 16.98 -28.23 -10.39
CA GLU A 553 16.29 -27.19 -11.17
C GLU A 553 14.78 -27.22 -10.90
N LYS A 554 14.15 -28.42 -10.91
CA LYS A 554 12.73 -28.56 -10.59
C LYS A 554 12.39 -28.31 -9.11
N GLU A 555 13.28 -28.64 -8.18
CA GLU A 555 13.15 -28.24 -6.78
C GLU A 555 13.18 -26.71 -6.62
N THR A 556 14.05 -26.01 -7.36
CA THR A 556 14.07 -24.53 -7.36
C THR A 556 12.83 -23.92 -8.01
N GLU A 557 12.32 -24.47 -9.14
CA GLU A 557 11.04 -24.04 -9.72
C GLU A 557 9.87 -24.22 -8.77
N ILE A 558 9.84 -25.32 -8.02
CA ILE A 558 8.78 -25.59 -7.02
C ILE A 558 8.91 -24.62 -5.84
N ALA A 559 10.13 -24.37 -5.35
CA ALA A 559 10.37 -23.41 -4.28
C ALA A 559 9.99 -21.97 -4.69
N GLU A 560 10.23 -21.56 -5.94
CA GLU A 560 9.81 -20.27 -6.47
C GLU A 560 8.28 -20.18 -6.64
N LYS A 561 7.64 -21.21 -7.21
CA LYS A 561 6.17 -21.28 -7.31
C LYS A 561 5.49 -21.23 -5.94
N ASN A 562 6.07 -21.88 -4.93
CA ASN A 562 5.56 -21.81 -3.55
C ASN A 562 5.69 -20.38 -2.97
N ARG A 563 6.83 -19.70 -3.15
CA ARG A 563 6.97 -18.29 -2.75
C ARG A 563 5.96 -17.37 -3.42
N LEU A 564 5.66 -17.59 -4.71
CA LEU A 564 4.64 -16.84 -5.44
C LEU A 564 3.22 -17.13 -4.91
N LEU A 565 2.93 -18.37 -4.51
CA LEU A 565 1.67 -18.72 -3.84
C LEU A 565 1.54 -18.09 -2.45
N ASP A 566 2.63 -18.02 -1.68
CA ASP A 566 2.67 -17.34 -0.38
C ASP A 566 2.42 -15.83 -0.52
N ILE A 567 3.05 -15.19 -1.51
CA ILE A 567 2.81 -13.77 -1.85
C ILE A 567 1.34 -13.56 -2.23
N ALA A 568 0.80 -14.37 -3.15
CA ALA A 568 -0.60 -14.28 -3.57
C ALA A 568 -1.61 -14.57 -2.43
N ALA A 569 -1.21 -15.36 -1.42
CA ALA A 569 -2.00 -15.57 -0.20
C ALA A 569 -1.98 -14.33 0.70
N LEU A 570 -0.81 -13.72 0.92
CA LEU A 570 -0.67 -12.47 1.67
C LEU A 570 -1.41 -11.30 1.02
N GLU A 571 -1.35 -11.19 -0.31
CA GLU A 571 -2.13 -10.22 -1.09
C GLU A 571 -3.63 -10.45 -0.90
N ARG A 572 -4.12 -11.68 -1.10
CA ARG A 572 -5.53 -12.05 -0.89
C ARG A 572 -6.01 -11.69 0.52
N ASP A 573 -5.21 -11.96 1.55
CA ASP A 573 -5.56 -11.64 2.93
C ASP A 573 -5.38 -10.17 3.28
N SER A 574 -4.59 -9.39 2.52
CA SER A 574 -4.59 -7.93 2.58
C SER A 574 -5.87 -7.34 1.97
N LEU A 575 -6.33 -7.88 0.84
CA LEU A 575 -7.56 -7.47 0.17
C LEU A 575 -8.80 -7.81 1.00
N LYS A 576 -8.84 -8.98 1.66
CA LYS A 576 -9.89 -9.30 2.64
C LYS A 576 -9.97 -8.27 3.78
N ARG A 577 -8.82 -7.87 4.34
CA ARG A 577 -8.76 -6.86 5.42
C ARG A 577 -9.21 -5.49 4.93
N ALA A 578 -8.77 -5.06 3.75
CA ALA A 578 -9.24 -3.82 3.13
C ALA A 578 -10.76 -3.85 2.87
N TYR A 579 -11.29 -4.98 2.38
CA TYR A 579 -12.73 -5.17 2.17
C TYR A 579 -13.52 -5.10 3.49
N GLN A 580 -13.06 -5.78 4.54
CA GLN A 580 -13.66 -5.70 5.88
C GLN A 580 -13.60 -4.28 6.44
N GLU A 581 -12.50 -3.54 6.24
CA GLU A 581 -12.41 -2.14 6.64
C GLU A 581 -13.40 -1.25 5.86
N THR A 582 -13.57 -1.47 4.54
CA THR A 582 -14.60 -0.75 3.77
C THR A 582 -16.01 -1.10 4.19
N LEU A 583 -16.27 -2.36 4.58
CA LEU A 583 -17.57 -2.80 5.08
C LEU A 583 -17.91 -2.10 6.40
N SER A 584 -17.02 -2.11 7.40
CA SER A 584 -17.27 -1.41 8.66
C SER A 584 -17.25 0.12 8.55
N ARG A 585 -16.58 0.68 7.54
CA ARG A 585 -16.75 2.10 7.16
C ARG A 585 -18.15 2.37 6.59
N ALA A 586 -18.74 1.44 5.83
CA ALA A 586 -20.12 1.55 5.35
C ALA A 586 -21.14 1.39 6.49
N GLU A 587 -20.99 0.38 7.34
CA GLU A 587 -21.83 0.17 8.55
C GLU A 587 -21.83 1.43 9.46
N THR A 588 -20.67 2.05 9.69
CA THR A 588 -20.56 3.30 10.47
C THR A 588 -20.96 4.57 9.72
N ALA A 589 -21.25 4.50 8.43
CA ALA A 589 -21.87 5.58 7.65
C ALA A 589 -23.40 5.42 7.62
N GLU A 590 -23.90 4.18 7.54
CA GLU A 590 -25.31 3.84 7.64
C GLU A 590 -25.89 4.23 9.01
N LEU A 591 -25.23 3.85 10.11
CA LEU A 591 -25.61 4.29 11.47
C LEU A 591 -25.66 5.83 11.61
N LYS A 592 -24.75 6.56 10.96
CA LYS A 592 -24.77 8.04 10.96
C LYS A 592 -25.89 8.61 10.10
N ALA A 593 -26.27 7.93 9.02
CA ALA A 593 -27.44 8.29 8.23
C ALA A 593 -28.72 8.08 9.04
N GLU A 594 -28.81 7.02 9.86
CA GLU A 594 -29.92 6.82 10.81
C GLU A 594 -29.94 7.90 11.90
N GLU A 595 -28.80 8.23 12.53
CA GLU A 595 -28.68 9.34 13.49
C GLU A 595 -29.16 10.68 12.88
N LEU A 596 -28.74 10.98 11.65
CA LEU A 596 -29.16 12.19 10.93
C LEU A 596 -30.66 12.16 10.57
N LEU A 597 -31.22 11.00 10.19
CA LEU A 597 -32.66 10.86 9.93
C LEU A 597 -33.51 11.05 11.19
N VAL A 598 -33.01 10.64 12.37
CA VAL A 598 -33.67 10.95 13.65
C VAL A 598 -33.63 12.46 13.93
N LEU A 599 -32.47 13.10 13.78
CA LEU A 599 -32.33 14.56 13.96
C LEU A 599 -33.21 15.36 12.99
N CYS A 600 -33.36 14.92 11.73
CA CYS A 600 -34.28 15.54 10.78
C CYS A 600 -35.74 15.46 11.25
N ARG A 601 -36.19 14.31 11.76
CA ARG A 601 -37.56 14.15 12.31
C ARG A 601 -37.79 15.02 13.54
N GLU A 602 -36.80 15.12 14.44
CA GLU A 602 -36.88 16.02 15.59
C GLU A 602 -37.01 17.49 15.16
N GLN A 603 -36.31 17.89 14.08
CA GLN A 603 -36.46 19.22 13.49
C GLN A 603 -37.82 19.43 12.81
N GLU A 604 -38.32 18.47 12.03
CA GLU A 604 -39.66 18.49 11.41
C GLU A 604 -40.77 18.61 12.47
N GLU A 605 -40.66 17.88 13.59
CA GLU A 605 -41.54 18.05 14.75
C GLU A 605 -41.41 19.44 15.38
N SER A 606 -40.18 19.98 15.52
CA SER A 606 -39.97 21.31 16.08
C SER A 606 -40.59 22.41 15.22
N VAL A 607 -40.49 22.30 13.89
CA VAL A 607 -41.13 23.20 12.92
C VAL A 607 -42.65 23.08 13.03
N SER A 608 -43.20 21.86 13.03
CA SER A 608 -44.64 21.61 13.17
C SER A 608 -45.22 22.23 14.45
N ARG A 609 -44.48 22.17 15.58
CA ARG A 609 -44.88 22.81 16.84
C ARG A 609 -44.82 24.34 16.76
N LEU A 610 -43.81 24.91 16.08
CA LEU A 610 -43.70 26.35 15.86
C LEU A 610 -44.80 26.87 14.92
N GLU A 611 -45.16 26.14 13.88
CA GLU A 611 -46.28 26.46 12.99
C GLU A 611 -47.61 26.47 13.73
N GLN A 612 -47.88 25.47 14.58
CA GLN A 612 -49.06 25.46 15.45
C GLN A 612 -49.13 26.72 16.31
N VAL A 613 -48.05 27.05 17.02
CA VAL A 613 -47.95 28.28 17.84
C VAL A 613 -48.17 29.53 17.00
N LEU A 614 -47.63 29.62 15.78
CA LEU A 614 -47.86 30.73 14.87
C LEU A 614 -49.34 30.86 14.48
N THR A 615 -50.01 29.76 14.12
CA THR A 615 -51.46 29.82 13.79
C THR A 615 -52.32 30.24 14.99
N GLU A 616 -51.96 29.85 16.21
CA GLU A 616 -52.62 30.33 17.43
C GLU A 616 -52.37 31.83 17.64
N LYS A 617 -51.13 32.31 17.48
CA LYS A 617 -50.82 33.74 17.59
C LYS A 617 -51.61 34.56 16.57
N THR A 618 -51.68 34.14 15.32
CA THR A 618 -52.51 34.79 14.28
C THR A 618 -53.98 34.86 14.68
N LYS A 619 -54.59 33.74 15.14
CA LYS A 619 -55.98 33.74 15.65
C LYS A 619 -56.19 34.71 16.82
N THR A 620 -55.23 34.81 17.74
CA THR A 620 -55.31 35.79 18.85
C THR A 620 -55.13 37.24 18.41
N ALA A 621 -54.34 37.50 17.36
CA ALA A 621 -54.23 38.82 16.76
C ALA A 621 -55.55 39.22 16.08
N GLU A 622 -56.12 38.36 15.24
CA GLU A 622 -57.42 38.60 14.60
C GLU A 622 -58.55 38.84 15.62
N SER A 623 -58.56 38.16 16.77
CA SER A 623 -59.53 38.44 17.84
C SER A 623 -59.39 39.87 18.36
N LYS A 624 -58.14 40.29 18.65
CA LYS A 624 -57.85 41.64 19.13
C LYS A 624 -58.13 42.71 18.09
N ASP A 625 -57.91 42.44 16.81
CA ASP A 625 -58.29 43.38 15.74
C ASP A 625 -59.82 43.54 15.64
N ARG A 626 -60.59 42.46 15.81
CA ARG A 626 -62.07 42.52 15.92
C ARG A 626 -62.53 43.31 17.16
N GLU A 627 -61.86 43.12 18.30
CA GLU A 627 -62.10 43.90 19.54
C GLU A 627 -61.78 45.38 19.34
N ILE A 628 -60.63 45.71 18.72
CA ILE A 628 -60.20 47.07 18.38
C ILE A 628 -61.18 47.72 17.39
N GLU A 629 -61.69 47.00 16.41
CA GLU A 629 -62.77 47.49 15.54
C GLU A 629 -64.06 47.77 16.31
N GLY A 630 -64.46 46.90 17.24
CA GLY A 630 -65.61 47.12 18.11
C GLY A 630 -65.48 48.42 18.91
N LEU A 631 -64.34 48.60 19.57
CA LEU A 631 -64.02 49.82 20.32
C LEU A 631 -63.96 51.06 19.41
N ARG A 632 -63.40 50.96 18.20
CA ARG A 632 -63.39 52.05 17.21
C ARG A 632 -64.80 52.45 16.75
N ARG A 633 -65.74 51.50 16.65
CA ARG A 633 -67.16 51.80 16.36
C ARG A 633 -67.80 52.52 17.55
N GLN A 634 -67.65 51.99 18.76
CA GLN A 634 -68.15 52.62 19.99
C GLN A 634 -67.63 54.06 20.19
N ILE A 635 -66.35 54.31 19.89
CA ILE A 635 -65.77 55.67 19.94
C ILE A 635 -66.44 56.61 18.93
N LYS A 636 -66.73 56.16 17.70
CA LYS A 636 -67.47 56.96 16.71
C LYS A 636 -68.88 57.27 17.20
N ASP A 637 -69.58 56.28 17.74
CA ASP A 637 -70.95 56.45 18.23
C ASP A 637 -71.01 57.43 19.42
N MET A 638 -70.06 57.37 20.35
CA MET A 638 -69.93 58.34 21.44
C MET A 638 -69.55 59.74 20.93
N THR A 639 -68.68 59.84 19.92
CA THR A 639 -68.30 61.12 19.30
C THR A 639 -69.52 61.78 18.63
N PHE A 640 -70.31 61.02 17.87
CA PHE A 640 -71.55 61.49 17.26
C PHE A 640 -72.58 61.95 18.32
N GLN A 641 -72.71 61.22 19.44
CA GLN A 641 -73.57 61.64 20.56
C GLN A 641 -73.07 62.93 21.24
N MET A 642 -71.76 63.14 21.33
CA MET A 642 -71.16 64.39 21.83
C MET A 642 -71.44 65.55 20.87
N GLU A 643 -71.20 65.38 19.57
CA GLU A 643 -71.52 66.37 18.53
C GLU A 643 -73.02 66.75 18.53
N GLN A 644 -73.91 65.75 18.67
CA GLN A 644 -75.35 65.98 18.76
C GLN A 644 -75.72 66.77 20.03
N ARG A 645 -75.10 66.47 21.18
CA ARG A 645 -75.31 67.23 22.43
C ARG A 645 -74.78 68.65 22.31
N GLU A 646 -73.62 68.86 21.71
CA GLU A 646 -73.10 70.20 21.43
C GLU A 646 -74.03 70.99 20.50
N ALA A 647 -74.54 70.39 19.44
CA ALA A 647 -75.49 71.02 18.53
C ALA A 647 -76.79 71.43 19.25
N LEU A 648 -77.28 70.59 20.17
CA LEU A 648 -78.44 70.92 21.02
C LEU A 648 -78.14 72.05 22.02
N LEU A 649 -76.95 72.05 22.65
CA LEU A 649 -76.53 73.14 23.55
C LEU A 649 -76.38 74.47 22.79
N LYS A 650 -75.71 74.45 21.63
CA LYS A 650 -75.56 75.61 20.73
C LYS A 650 -76.93 76.13 20.26
N ARG A 651 -77.87 75.24 19.89
CA ARG A 651 -79.26 75.61 19.59
C ARG A 651 -79.97 76.26 20.78
N ASN A 652 -79.87 75.68 21.97
CA ASN A 652 -80.52 76.22 23.17
C ASN A 652 -79.95 77.58 23.57
N GLN A 653 -78.64 77.78 23.43
CA GLN A 653 -77.99 79.09 23.62
C GLN A 653 -78.52 80.15 22.65
N VAL A 654 -78.69 79.81 21.37
CA VAL A 654 -79.29 80.71 20.37
C VAL A 654 -80.76 81.01 20.69
N MET A 655 -81.56 80.02 21.11
CA MET A 655 -82.95 80.27 21.52
C MET A 655 -83.04 81.16 22.77
N ALA A 656 -82.13 81.02 23.74
CA ALA A 656 -82.04 81.90 24.89
C ALA A 656 -81.71 83.35 24.50
N GLN A 657 -80.74 83.55 23.59
CA GLN A 657 -80.42 84.88 23.06
C GLN A 657 -81.56 85.50 22.24
N LEU A 658 -82.37 84.69 21.55
CA LEU A 658 -83.58 85.16 20.87
C LEU A 658 -84.66 85.58 21.88
N ALA A 659 -84.91 84.77 22.92
CA ALA A 659 -85.87 85.10 23.98
C ALA A 659 -85.48 86.39 24.74
N GLU A 660 -84.19 86.59 25.05
CA GLU A 660 -83.68 87.83 25.65
C GLU A 660 -83.93 89.05 24.74
N ARG A 661 -83.72 88.89 23.42
CA ARG A 661 -83.99 89.95 22.44
C ARG A 661 -85.48 90.23 22.27
N GLU A 662 -86.33 89.20 22.30
CA GLU A 662 -87.79 89.37 22.30
C GLU A 662 -88.29 90.08 23.57
N GLU A 663 -87.74 89.75 24.74
CA GLU A 663 -88.10 90.45 25.98
C GLU A 663 -87.63 91.91 25.95
N LYS A 664 -86.40 92.16 25.50
CA LYS A 664 -85.89 93.53 25.31
C LYS A 664 -86.74 94.32 24.30
N LEU A 665 -87.22 93.67 23.23
CA LEU A 665 -88.12 94.28 22.26
C LEU A 665 -89.50 94.60 22.89
N LYS A 666 -90.07 93.68 23.69
CA LYS A 666 -91.32 93.93 24.43
C LYS A 666 -91.21 95.14 25.36
N ARG A 667 -90.14 95.22 26.16
CA ARG A 667 -89.88 96.40 27.03
C ARG A 667 -89.78 97.70 26.23
N LEU A 668 -89.10 97.69 25.07
CA LEU A 668 -89.03 98.87 24.19
C LEU A 668 -90.38 99.25 23.57
N VAL A 669 -91.26 98.28 23.29
CA VAL A 669 -92.65 98.54 22.85
C VAL A 669 -93.51 99.07 24.00
N GLU A 670 -93.34 98.56 25.22
CA GLU A 670 -93.99 99.09 26.43
C GLU A 670 -93.57 100.55 26.68
N ASP A 671 -92.26 100.85 26.65
CA ASP A 671 -91.73 102.22 26.72
C ASP A 671 -92.26 103.12 25.59
N GLN A 672 -92.36 102.62 24.36
CA GLN A 672 -92.95 103.36 23.24
C GLN A 672 -94.43 103.69 23.52
N THR A 673 -95.25 102.71 23.88
CA THR A 673 -96.68 102.93 24.15
C THR A 673 -96.90 103.89 25.31
N ARG A 674 -96.04 103.84 26.33
CA ARG A 674 -96.01 104.83 27.42
C ARG A 674 -95.73 106.23 26.87
N VAL A 675 -94.67 106.43 26.10
CA VAL A 675 -94.34 107.73 25.49
C VAL A 675 -95.48 108.23 24.60
N GLU A 676 -96.13 107.37 23.83
CA GLU A 676 -97.33 107.73 23.06
C GLU A 676 -98.48 108.20 23.96
N THR A 677 -98.72 107.58 25.12
CA THR A 677 -99.74 108.07 26.06
C THR A 677 -99.35 109.39 26.73
N GLU A 678 -98.07 109.60 27.06
CA GLU A 678 -97.57 110.88 27.59
C GLU A 678 -97.68 112.00 26.53
N ILE A 679 -97.47 111.69 25.24
CA ILE A 679 -97.71 112.62 24.13
C ILE A 679 -99.20 112.96 24.01
N ARG A 680 -100.09 111.96 23.97
CA ARG A 680 -101.56 112.20 23.88
C ARG A 680 -102.08 113.03 25.06
N GLN A 681 -101.57 112.81 26.28
CA GLN A 681 -101.90 113.64 27.44
C GLN A 681 -101.44 115.09 27.26
N ARG A 682 -100.21 115.32 26.74
CA ARG A 682 -99.72 116.67 26.45
C ARG A 682 -100.54 117.36 25.37
N GLU A 683 -100.90 116.65 24.29
CA GLU A 683 -101.84 117.16 23.28
C GLU A 683 -103.19 117.54 23.88
N GLU A 684 -103.75 116.72 24.77
CA GLU A 684 -105.02 117.02 25.45
C GLU A 684 -104.91 118.29 26.30
N THR A 685 -103.84 118.45 27.09
CA THR A 685 -103.59 119.69 27.84
C THR A 685 -103.38 120.90 26.92
N MET A 686 -102.77 120.71 25.75
CA MET A 686 -102.59 121.78 24.76
C MET A 686 -103.92 122.19 24.14
N ARG A 687 -104.82 121.24 23.82
CA ARG A 687 -106.19 121.53 23.38
C ARG A 687 -107.00 122.26 24.45
N GLN A 688 -106.83 121.90 25.73
CA GLN A 688 -107.47 122.61 26.84
C GLN A 688 -106.95 124.05 26.98
N ILE A 689 -105.63 124.27 26.87
CA ILE A 689 -105.03 125.62 26.87
C ILE A 689 -105.52 126.45 25.68
N LEU A 690 -105.61 125.86 24.47
CA LEU A 690 -106.15 126.53 23.29
C LEU A 690 -107.65 126.85 23.44
N ALA A 691 -108.46 125.96 24.03
CA ALA A 691 -109.86 126.23 24.32
C ALA A 691 -110.05 127.32 25.38
N GLN A 692 -109.18 127.39 26.39
CA GLN A 692 -109.12 128.49 27.35
C GLN A 692 -108.72 129.81 26.67
N GLN A 693 -107.74 129.77 25.75
CA GLN A 693 -107.36 130.93 24.94
C GLN A 693 -108.53 131.41 24.07
N GLU A 694 -109.21 130.51 23.36
CA GLU A 694 -110.42 130.86 22.57
C GLU A 694 -111.53 131.47 23.43
N PHE A 695 -111.72 130.96 24.66
CA PHE A 695 -112.70 131.50 25.59
C PHE A 695 -112.33 132.92 26.04
N LEU A 696 -111.07 133.14 26.45
CA LEU A 696 -110.56 134.46 26.80
C LEU A 696 -110.58 135.43 25.60
N GLU A 697 -110.31 134.94 24.39
CA GLU A 697 -110.43 135.73 23.16
C GLU A 697 -111.89 136.13 22.87
N LYS A 698 -112.86 135.24 23.13
CA LYS A 698 -114.30 135.57 23.06
C LYS A 698 -114.69 136.61 24.12
N GLU A 699 -114.32 136.43 25.38
CA GLU A 699 -114.55 137.44 26.44
C GLU A 699 -113.90 138.79 26.11
N ILE A 700 -112.68 138.79 25.55
CA ILE A 700 -111.98 140.00 25.09
C ILE A 700 -112.70 140.64 23.89
N VAL A 701 -113.28 139.86 22.97
CA VAL A 701 -114.06 140.37 21.84
C VAL A 701 -115.40 140.94 22.32
N GLU A 702 -116.13 140.23 23.18
CA GLU A 702 -117.40 140.70 23.77
C GLU A 702 -117.18 141.95 24.62
N GLY A 703 -116.16 141.96 25.48
CA GLY A 703 -115.74 143.14 26.24
C GLY A 703 -115.37 144.31 25.33
N LYS A 704 -114.67 144.07 24.21
CA LYS A 704 -114.40 145.11 23.19
C LYS A 704 -115.64 145.53 22.42
N GLN A 705 -116.65 144.68 22.24
CA GLN A 705 -117.94 145.04 21.60
C GLN A 705 -118.78 145.90 22.55
N ALA A 706 -118.92 145.51 23.82
CA ALA A 706 -119.55 146.33 24.86
C ALA A 706 -118.83 147.68 25.03
N GLN A 707 -117.49 147.68 25.04
CA GLN A 707 -116.69 148.91 25.07
C GLN A 707 -116.92 149.78 23.82
N ARG A 708 -117.05 149.21 22.62
CA ARG A 708 -117.44 149.96 21.41
C ARG A 708 -118.84 150.56 21.55
N HIS A 709 -119.82 149.79 22.01
CA HIS A 709 -121.20 150.26 22.17
C HIS A 709 -121.30 151.44 23.15
N LEU A 710 -120.52 151.41 24.23
CA LEU A 710 -120.38 152.52 25.18
C LEU A 710 -119.60 153.71 24.57
N LEU A 711 -118.53 153.46 23.80
CA LEU A 711 -117.77 154.50 23.10
C LEU A 711 -118.56 155.17 21.96
N GLU A 712 -119.49 154.48 21.31
CA GLU A 712 -120.38 155.05 20.29
C GLU A 712 -121.42 156.01 20.89
N GLN A 713 -121.88 155.78 22.12
CA GLN A 713 -122.69 156.76 22.85
C GLN A 713 -121.87 158.01 23.24
N VAL A 714 -120.58 157.85 23.55
CA VAL A 714 -119.72 158.94 24.05
C VAL A 714 -119.04 159.73 22.91
N LYS A 715 -118.77 159.12 21.74
CA LYS A 715 -118.08 159.78 20.61
C LYS A 715 -119.01 160.49 19.62
N LYS A 716 -120.04 161.16 20.15
CA LYS A 716 -120.59 162.37 19.52
C LYS A 716 -119.65 163.59 19.66
N GLU A 717 -118.59 163.49 20.46
CA GLU A 717 -117.52 164.49 20.55
C GLU A 717 -116.14 163.95 20.09
N LYS A 718 -115.41 164.82 19.40
CA LYS A 718 -113.94 164.80 19.13
C LYS A 718 -113.30 163.56 18.47
N THR A 719 -113.28 163.62 17.14
CA THR A 719 -112.06 163.75 16.31
C THR A 719 -110.82 162.86 16.57
N ALA A 720 -110.54 162.00 15.57
CA ALA A 720 -109.32 162.01 14.74
C ALA A 720 -107.96 161.39 15.19
N VAL A 721 -107.31 160.75 14.18
CA VAL A 721 -105.86 160.62 13.90
C VAL A 721 -105.00 159.50 14.56
N SER A 722 -104.15 158.90 13.70
CA SER A 722 -102.93 158.09 13.92
C SER A 722 -102.98 156.65 14.52
N ALA A 723 -101.93 155.82 14.40
CA ALA A 723 -101.15 155.37 13.22
C ALA A 723 -99.94 154.47 13.60
N ARG A 724 -99.62 153.47 12.75
CA ARG A 724 -98.31 152.79 12.52
C ARG A 724 -97.54 152.07 13.66
N GLY A 725 -97.19 150.79 13.38
CA GLY A 725 -95.90 150.15 13.75
C GLY A 725 -95.87 149.25 15.00
N SER A 726 -94.86 148.39 15.22
CA SER A 726 -93.79 147.89 14.31
C SER A 726 -92.93 146.76 14.92
N LYS A 727 -92.88 145.57 14.27
CA LYS A 727 -91.76 144.59 14.09
C LYS A 727 -90.83 144.07 15.26
N HIS A 728 -90.08 143.00 14.92
CA HIS A 728 -88.71 142.60 15.38
C HIS A 728 -88.59 141.89 16.77
N GLU A 729 -87.60 141.01 17.09
CA GLU A 729 -86.64 140.08 16.40
C GLU A 729 -85.81 139.29 17.48
N THR A 730 -84.95 138.24 17.33
CA THR A 730 -84.56 137.18 16.33
C THR A 730 -83.73 136.07 17.05
N VAL A 731 -83.21 135.05 16.32
CA VAL A 731 -81.88 134.38 16.56
C VAL A 731 -81.80 133.35 17.73
N SER A 732 -80.98 132.28 17.80
CA SER A 732 -79.98 131.51 16.97
C SER A 732 -80.01 130.01 17.43
N ALA A 733 -79.43 128.94 16.84
CA ALA A 733 -78.38 128.64 15.84
C ALA A 733 -76.99 128.13 16.38
N GLY A 734 -76.58 126.90 16.01
CA GLY A 734 -75.33 126.17 16.34
C GLY A 734 -75.51 124.62 16.21
N GLN A 735 -74.77 123.84 15.41
CA GLN A 735 -73.37 123.30 15.50
C GLN A 735 -73.16 122.14 16.51
N ALA A 736 -72.28 121.12 16.37
CA ALA A 736 -71.51 120.49 15.26
C ALA A 736 -70.72 119.20 15.75
N ALA A 737 -69.84 118.59 14.92
CA ALA A 737 -68.73 117.63 15.23
C ALA A 737 -68.93 116.07 15.13
N ALA A 738 -67.83 115.26 15.21
CA ALA A 738 -67.74 113.86 14.67
C ALA A 738 -66.61 112.92 15.23
N SER A 739 -66.61 111.62 14.80
CA SER A 739 -65.56 110.53 14.88
C SER A 739 -65.44 109.67 16.18
N LYS A 740 -64.72 108.52 16.33
CA LYS A 740 -63.61 107.84 15.56
C LYS A 740 -63.30 106.36 16.02
N LYS A 741 -62.57 105.57 15.18
CA LYS A 741 -61.55 104.48 15.47
C LYS A 741 -61.90 103.00 15.85
N GLU A 742 -61.15 102.04 15.23
CA GLU A 742 -60.57 100.73 15.71
C GLU A 742 -61.45 99.59 16.32
N SER A 743 -61.07 98.28 16.41
CA SER A 743 -59.83 97.49 16.09
C SER A 743 -60.14 96.03 15.62
N ALA A 744 -59.09 95.23 15.30
CA ALA A 744 -59.13 93.75 15.22
C ALA A 744 -58.78 93.07 16.58
N PRO A 745 -58.74 91.72 16.69
CA PRO A 745 -57.46 90.99 16.55
C PRO A 745 -57.53 89.53 16.01
N HIS A 746 -56.38 88.85 15.99
CA HIS A 746 -56.17 87.38 16.02
C HIS A 746 -56.71 86.74 17.33
N ASP A 747 -56.83 85.42 17.50
CA ASP A 747 -56.39 84.28 16.66
C ASP A 747 -57.55 83.53 15.97
#